data_AF-A0A9D5NM74-F1
#
_entry.id   AF-A0A9D5NM74-F1
#
_cell.length_a   1.000
_cell.length_b   1.000
_cell.length_c   1.000
_cell.angle_alpha   90.00
_cell.angle_beta   90.00
_cell.angle_gamma   90.00
#
_symmetry.space_group_name_H-M   'P 1'
#
loop_
_entity.id
_entity.type
_entity.pdbx_description
1 polymer ?
#
loop_
_entity_poly.entity_id
_entity_poly.type
_entity_poly.pdbx_seq_one_letter_code
_entity_poly.pdbx_strand_id
1 'polypeptide(L)'
;MIEFKNVSRTYKISNKNKVLALKDITFKLPNKGMVFILGTSGSGKSTLLNLLGLLDKPTSGEIIVDGKLAHKFKQKEIDYYRNTYVGFVFQEYNLLENFNVNKNIEIALDLQKKKKNQNKIDEILNKIGLTGLGKRKIKELSGGQKQRVAIGRAIIKNPNMILADEPTGNLDSENSEQIFNLLKEISNNKLVVVVTHDIEFANKYADRIIEIKDGQIVNDTSKDEQDFNLQSFSLVKSRLSLLKSISLSVSNLKKKKLKLVIITLLLTISFTMFGFFSQLTKFDIDRTHAETLIQQQEYQVEINKKIKEKNFTTASPVITFTSDEVTEVKDKLNKNVIKVSKAVEDNSYLEMRFASESNPNNIDTKNYAYYELYPSYTLFLDYDLERLNSLKLIGRIPNNNNEVIINKVLADFILKNGLLVWETDKNGKLIESNYYPTTYEDIINDNKKIVYGTSYLIISGIIDENMDKYESLKTTLSDDMIIEPTDLYKEFIVKYGSKMSEVIVTNDFFDNITLKPNNVMPIDFYKLSYIFGEKQFYPMTNIATINKKIKVYNGTKVVEIEDLQSNEVILGVNMLDELFDGEYSKQLLELLQQKRSDYEYQVKVREEKIKQIEKELETNPDYIYEYPPEIKEIDFDKLKKDFTYKYINDKQIIGKTISVEVNDLFLRIQDQKTKRYNDFTIIGYSEEEVHNYYSKDSVFNNYMRENSETISIYFEEHEQNQLEKIFKEFPSQGSKYISRTVYSSTMDTVKKVVDKVSTIATYSAIFSLVFSIILFMFFTLTSVNSNKKSIGILRALGAKTSDIYKIFYLESFLMGFFAMILSSIGCYLSVVVANKLISSNLFVNVSPIIFKPDILIILFIVLIILTTISFVIPIFKITRTKPIDVINNK
;
A
#
# COMPACT_ATOMS: atom_id res chain seq x y z
N MET A 1 -68.88 -10.01 21.15
CA MET A 1 -69.32 -11.42 21.23
C MET A 1 -68.24 -12.40 20.72
N ILE A 2 -67.94 -13.45 21.50
CA ILE A 2 -67.05 -14.56 21.10
C ILE A 2 -67.84 -15.88 21.06
N GLU A 3 -67.63 -16.69 20.04
CA GLU A 3 -68.30 -17.97 19.82
C GLU A 3 -67.30 -19.07 19.43
N PHE A 4 -67.43 -20.24 20.05
CA PHE A 4 -66.73 -21.47 19.69
C PHE A 4 -67.72 -22.40 19.00
N LYS A 5 -67.34 -22.95 17.83
CA LYS A 5 -68.12 -23.95 17.08
C LYS A 5 -67.27 -25.20 16.85
N ASN A 6 -67.62 -26.29 17.53
CA ASN A 6 -67.01 -27.62 17.43
C ASN A 6 -65.49 -27.58 17.54
N VAL A 7 -64.97 -26.80 18.49
CA VAL A 7 -63.54 -26.54 18.63
C VAL A 7 -62.85 -27.70 19.32
N SER A 8 -61.87 -28.29 18.63
CA SER A 8 -61.05 -29.40 19.13
C SER A 8 -59.57 -29.02 19.11
N ARG A 9 -58.81 -29.46 20.12
CA ARG A 9 -57.37 -29.18 20.23
C ARG A 9 -56.58 -30.42 20.62
N THR A 10 -55.66 -30.83 19.75
CA THR A 10 -54.73 -31.94 19.99
C THR A 10 -53.29 -31.44 20.05
N TYR A 11 -52.55 -31.83 21.08
CA TYR A 11 -51.11 -31.58 21.20
C TYR A 11 -50.33 -32.82 20.74
N LYS A 12 -49.25 -32.59 19.98
CA LYS A 12 -48.29 -33.65 19.61
C LYS A 12 -47.13 -33.61 20.59
N ILE A 13 -46.96 -34.66 21.38
CA ILE A 13 -45.85 -34.79 22.36
C ILE A 13 -44.64 -35.44 21.69
N SER A 14 -44.88 -36.38 20.77
CA SER A 14 -43.88 -37.00 19.90
C SER A 14 -44.53 -37.38 18.56
N ASN A 15 -43.76 -37.89 17.59
CA ASN A 15 -44.33 -38.36 16.32
C ASN A 15 -45.39 -39.46 16.49
N LYS A 16 -45.41 -40.17 17.62
CA LYS A 16 -46.35 -41.27 17.91
C LYS A 16 -47.42 -40.93 18.97
N ASN A 17 -47.18 -39.97 19.87
CA ASN A 17 -48.11 -39.65 20.97
C ASN A 17 -48.84 -38.33 20.73
N LYS A 18 -50.17 -38.41 20.58
CA LYS A 18 -51.09 -37.27 20.49
C LYS A 18 -51.99 -37.25 21.72
N VAL A 19 -52.15 -36.07 22.34
CA VAL A 19 -53.06 -35.86 23.47
C VAL A 19 -54.17 -34.91 23.04
N LEU A 20 -55.41 -35.39 23.09
CA LEU A 20 -56.60 -34.58 22.85
C LEU A 20 -56.91 -33.78 24.12
N ALA A 21 -56.74 -32.47 24.06
CA ALA A 21 -56.94 -31.59 25.21
C ALA A 21 -58.33 -30.94 25.24
N LEU A 22 -58.95 -30.75 24.07
CA LEU A 22 -60.34 -30.28 23.94
C LEU A 22 -61.01 -31.06 22.81
N LYS A 23 -62.27 -31.43 23.02
CA LYS A 23 -63.09 -32.24 22.11
C LYS A 23 -64.44 -31.55 21.87
N ASP A 24 -64.60 -31.01 20.67
CA ASP A 24 -65.82 -30.48 20.08
C ASP A 24 -66.57 -29.47 20.96
N ILE A 25 -65.81 -28.55 21.54
CA ILE A 25 -66.32 -27.50 22.43
C ILE A 25 -67.14 -26.47 21.63
N THR A 26 -68.39 -26.25 22.04
CA THR A 26 -69.30 -25.26 21.45
C THR A 26 -69.98 -24.43 22.55
N PHE A 27 -69.74 -23.12 22.56
CA PHE A 27 -70.39 -22.17 23.47
C PHE A 27 -70.24 -20.73 22.98
N LYS A 28 -71.07 -19.83 23.53
CA LYS A 28 -71.02 -18.38 23.29
C LYS A 28 -70.78 -17.64 24.59
N LEU A 29 -69.92 -16.62 24.56
CA LEU A 29 -69.66 -15.75 25.71
C LEU A 29 -70.45 -14.43 25.64
N PRO A 30 -70.96 -13.93 26.77
CA PRO A 30 -71.65 -12.64 26.84
C PRO A 30 -70.66 -11.48 26.64
N ASN A 31 -71.16 -10.25 26.44
CA ASN A 31 -70.29 -9.09 26.27
C ASN A 31 -69.67 -8.57 27.58
N LYS A 32 -70.32 -8.84 28.72
CA LYS A 32 -69.90 -8.44 30.06
C LYS A 32 -70.28 -9.51 31.09
N GLY A 33 -69.84 -9.35 32.33
CA GLY A 33 -70.09 -10.28 33.43
C GLY A 33 -68.91 -11.22 33.68
N MET A 34 -69.00 -11.97 34.78
CA MET A 34 -67.94 -12.82 35.30
C MET A 34 -68.26 -14.30 35.02
N VAL A 35 -67.57 -14.89 34.05
CA VAL A 35 -67.74 -16.28 33.64
C VAL A 35 -66.64 -17.14 34.26
N PHE A 36 -67.01 -18.16 35.02
CA PHE A 36 -66.08 -19.15 35.57
C PHE A 36 -66.05 -20.40 34.70
N ILE A 37 -64.85 -20.91 34.44
CA ILE A 37 -64.61 -22.19 33.77
C ILE A 37 -64.00 -23.13 34.81
N LEU A 38 -64.81 -24.08 35.30
CA LEU A 38 -64.45 -25.06 36.31
C LEU A 38 -64.00 -26.38 35.70
N GLY A 39 -63.26 -27.17 36.48
CA GLY A 39 -62.83 -28.52 36.09
C GLY A 39 -61.58 -28.97 36.82
N THR A 40 -61.30 -30.27 36.80
CA THR A 40 -60.12 -30.88 37.45
C THR A 40 -58.81 -30.48 36.74
N SER A 41 -57.65 -30.73 37.36
CA SER A 41 -56.37 -30.55 36.69
C SER A 41 -56.29 -31.45 35.45
N GLY A 42 -55.77 -30.93 34.33
CA GLY A 42 -55.68 -31.67 33.07
C GLY A 42 -56.96 -31.72 32.21
N SER A 43 -58.10 -31.21 32.69
CA SER A 43 -59.39 -31.22 31.96
C SER A 43 -59.45 -30.35 30.69
N GLY A 44 -58.42 -29.55 30.40
CA GLY A 44 -58.34 -28.71 29.20
C GLY A 44 -58.60 -27.22 29.42
N LYS A 45 -58.89 -26.76 30.65
CA LYS A 45 -59.25 -25.36 30.96
C LYS A 45 -58.25 -24.31 30.43
N SER A 46 -56.96 -24.45 30.76
CA SER A 46 -55.94 -23.50 30.30
C SER A 46 -55.74 -23.58 28.78
N THR A 47 -55.98 -24.74 28.15
CA THR A 47 -56.00 -24.85 26.68
C THR A 47 -57.16 -24.03 26.10
N LEU A 48 -58.34 -24.11 26.70
CA LEU A 48 -59.49 -23.31 26.29
C LEU A 48 -59.20 -21.81 26.44
N LEU A 49 -58.61 -21.40 27.56
CA LEU A 49 -58.24 -20.00 27.81
C LEU A 49 -57.21 -19.49 26.80
N ASN A 50 -56.21 -20.32 26.45
CA ASN A 50 -55.21 -19.99 25.43
C ASN A 50 -55.83 -19.84 24.03
N LEU A 51 -56.86 -20.62 23.70
CA LEU A 51 -57.61 -20.47 22.45
C LEU A 51 -58.46 -19.19 22.46
N LEU A 52 -59.13 -18.86 23.57
CA LEU A 52 -59.88 -17.60 23.73
C LEU A 52 -58.97 -16.37 23.56
N GLY A 53 -57.75 -16.44 24.08
CA GLY A 53 -56.73 -15.38 23.94
C GLY A 53 -56.02 -15.36 22.58
N LEU A 54 -56.31 -16.31 21.68
CA LEU A 54 -55.55 -16.55 20.44
C LEU A 54 -54.03 -16.64 20.69
N LEU A 55 -53.64 -17.26 21.80
CA LEU A 55 -52.26 -17.63 22.14
C LEU A 55 -51.90 -19.00 21.54
N ASP A 56 -52.90 -19.84 21.27
CA ASP A 56 -52.82 -21.07 20.51
C ASP A 56 -53.89 -21.11 19.39
N LYS A 57 -53.84 -22.11 18.51
CA LYS A 57 -54.79 -22.33 17.41
C LYS A 57 -55.51 -23.66 17.58
N PRO A 58 -56.80 -23.74 17.24
CA PRO A 58 -57.53 -25.00 17.25
C PRO A 58 -56.93 -25.99 16.24
N THR A 59 -57.13 -27.29 16.47
CA THR A 59 -56.79 -28.34 15.50
C THR A 59 -57.91 -28.52 14.48
N SER A 60 -59.15 -28.39 14.92
CA SER A 60 -60.36 -28.34 14.10
C SER A 60 -61.44 -27.48 14.79
N GLY A 61 -62.47 -27.09 14.05
CA GLY A 61 -63.52 -26.17 14.51
C GLY A 61 -63.19 -24.69 14.30
N GLU A 62 -64.14 -23.83 14.66
CA GLU A 62 -64.07 -22.40 14.38
C GLU A 62 -64.22 -21.56 15.64
N ILE A 63 -63.37 -20.54 15.77
CA ILE A 63 -63.50 -19.48 16.78
C ILE A 63 -63.93 -18.22 16.04
N ILE A 64 -65.03 -17.64 16.45
CA ILE A 64 -65.61 -16.43 15.87
C ILE A 64 -65.50 -15.30 16.90
N VAL A 65 -64.90 -14.18 16.51
CA VAL A 65 -64.75 -12.97 17.33
C VAL A 65 -65.48 -11.83 16.62
N ASP A 66 -66.54 -11.31 17.23
CA ASP A 66 -67.40 -10.25 16.69
C ASP A 66 -67.84 -10.49 15.24
N GLY A 67 -68.30 -11.72 14.96
CA GLY A 67 -68.76 -12.14 13.64
C GLY A 67 -67.65 -12.47 12.64
N LYS A 68 -66.37 -12.34 13.00
CA LYS A 68 -65.23 -12.68 12.13
C LYS A 68 -64.54 -13.97 12.55
N LEU A 69 -64.23 -14.81 11.57
CA LEU A 69 -63.49 -16.07 11.78
C LEU A 69 -62.04 -15.79 12.17
N ALA A 70 -61.64 -16.20 13.38
CA ALA A 70 -60.30 -15.96 13.92
C ALA A 70 -59.20 -16.66 13.10
N HIS A 71 -59.49 -17.78 12.44
CA HIS A 71 -58.52 -18.48 11.58
C HIS A 71 -58.14 -17.66 10.33
N LYS A 72 -58.98 -16.72 9.89
CA LYS A 72 -58.70 -15.82 8.76
C LYS A 72 -57.87 -14.61 9.16
N PHE A 73 -57.62 -14.40 10.46
CA PHE A 73 -56.80 -13.29 10.93
C PHE A 73 -55.35 -13.45 10.48
N LYS A 74 -54.80 -12.42 9.84
CA LYS A 74 -53.36 -12.29 9.62
C LYS A 74 -52.67 -12.13 10.97
N GLN A 75 -51.40 -12.53 11.08
CA GLN A 75 -50.66 -12.44 12.35
C GLN A 75 -50.77 -11.05 13.02
N LYS A 76 -50.71 -9.97 12.23
CA LYS A 76 -50.87 -8.59 12.72
C LYS A 76 -52.23 -8.34 13.38
N GLU A 77 -53.32 -8.96 12.90
CA GLU A 77 -54.67 -8.83 13.47
C GLU A 77 -54.80 -9.62 14.76
N ILE A 78 -54.16 -10.79 14.86
CA ILE A 78 -54.07 -11.55 16.12
C ILE A 78 -53.29 -10.74 17.18
N ASP A 79 -52.19 -10.09 16.78
CA ASP A 79 -51.44 -9.20 17.68
C ASP A 79 -52.30 -8.01 18.13
N TYR A 80 -53.12 -7.44 17.24
CA TYR A 80 -54.07 -6.37 17.59
C TYR A 80 -55.13 -6.85 18.55
N TYR A 81 -55.73 -8.03 18.33
CA TYR A 81 -56.70 -8.65 19.23
C TYR A 81 -56.13 -8.77 20.64
N ARG A 82 -54.91 -9.31 20.80
CA ARG A 82 -54.24 -9.40 22.10
C ARG A 82 -53.86 -8.05 22.70
N ASN A 83 -53.54 -7.05 21.88
CA ASN A 83 -53.16 -5.73 22.36
C ASN A 83 -54.35 -4.89 22.83
N THR A 84 -55.55 -5.14 22.31
CA THR A 84 -56.69 -4.21 22.44
C THR A 84 -57.94 -4.87 22.99
N TYR A 85 -58.27 -6.07 22.54
CA TYR A 85 -59.50 -6.77 22.95
C TYR A 85 -59.31 -7.55 24.25
N VAL A 86 -58.16 -8.20 24.42
CA VAL A 86 -57.91 -9.16 25.52
C VAL A 86 -56.89 -8.63 26.52
N GLY A 87 -57.23 -8.55 27.80
CA GLY A 87 -56.29 -8.49 28.91
C GLY A 87 -56.03 -9.91 29.43
N PHE A 88 -54.76 -10.30 29.60
CA PHE A 88 -54.42 -11.64 30.08
C PHE A 88 -53.72 -11.53 31.44
N VAL A 89 -54.20 -12.28 32.42
CA VAL A 89 -53.56 -12.46 33.71
C VAL A 89 -53.26 -13.96 33.88
N PHE A 90 -51.96 -14.25 34.00
CA PHE A 90 -51.42 -15.61 34.02
C PHE A 90 -51.27 -16.11 35.45
N GLN A 91 -51.35 -17.43 35.63
CA GLN A 91 -51.13 -18.11 36.91
C GLN A 91 -49.77 -17.77 37.55
N GLU A 92 -48.67 -17.79 36.78
CA GLU A 92 -47.33 -17.41 37.27
C GLU A 92 -47.05 -15.89 37.23
N TYR A 93 -48.08 -15.04 37.14
CA TYR A 93 -48.00 -13.57 36.95
C TYR A 93 -47.39 -13.11 35.61
N ASN A 94 -46.33 -13.79 35.15
CA ASN A 94 -45.57 -13.53 33.92
C ASN A 94 -45.20 -12.04 33.76
N LEU A 95 -44.70 -11.45 34.85
CA LEU A 95 -44.19 -10.07 34.87
C LEU A 95 -42.77 -10.01 34.29
N LEU A 96 -42.43 -8.89 33.67
CA LEU A 96 -41.07 -8.62 33.20
C LEU A 96 -40.20 -8.29 34.42
N GLU A 97 -39.32 -9.20 34.82
CA GLU A 97 -38.51 -9.05 36.04
C GLU A 97 -37.51 -7.89 35.99
N ASN A 98 -37.10 -7.46 34.80
CA ASN A 98 -36.21 -6.32 34.59
C ASN A 98 -36.92 -4.97 34.76
N PHE A 99 -38.25 -4.99 34.87
CA PHE A 99 -39.08 -3.81 35.02
C PHE A 99 -39.45 -3.61 36.49
N ASN A 100 -39.77 -2.38 36.87
CA ASN A 100 -40.46 -2.11 38.13
C ASN A 100 -41.99 -2.22 37.90
N VAL A 101 -42.77 -1.99 38.95
CA VAL A 101 -44.24 -2.02 38.87
C VAL A 101 -44.77 -1.11 37.76
N ASN A 102 -44.34 0.17 37.75
CA ASN A 102 -44.77 1.15 36.76
C ASN A 102 -44.48 0.69 35.34
N LYS A 103 -43.26 0.23 35.05
CA LYS A 103 -42.89 -0.23 33.72
C LYS A 103 -43.66 -1.48 33.28
N ASN A 104 -43.97 -2.39 34.21
CA ASN A 104 -44.79 -3.56 33.91
C ASN A 104 -46.23 -3.19 33.53
N ILE A 105 -46.78 -2.13 34.12
CA ILE A 105 -48.11 -1.63 33.75
C ILE A 105 -48.02 -0.79 32.46
N GLU A 106 -47.02 0.09 32.36
CA GLU A 106 -46.80 1.00 31.22
C GLU A 106 -46.58 0.26 29.89
N ILE A 107 -45.91 -0.90 29.89
CA ILE A 107 -45.58 -1.62 28.65
C ILE A 107 -46.81 -1.95 27.79
N ALA A 108 -47.97 -2.17 28.42
CA ALA A 108 -49.23 -2.41 27.70
C ALA A 108 -49.73 -1.16 26.96
N LEU A 109 -49.46 0.05 27.46
CA LEU A 109 -49.77 1.31 26.79
C LEU A 109 -48.75 1.63 25.68
N ASP A 110 -47.47 1.32 25.91
CA ASP A 110 -46.40 1.50 24.91
C ASP A 110 -46.72 0.73 23.62
N LEU A 111 -47.31 -0.46 23.72
CA LEU A 111 -47.76 -1.27 22.59
C LEU A 111 -48.96 -0.66 21.83
N GLN A 112 -49.73 0.22 22.46
CA GLN A 112 -50.85 0.95 21.85
C GLN A 112 -50.45 2.34 21.31
N LYS A 113 -49.17 2.74 21.37
CA LYS A 113 -48.69 4.12 21.09
C LYS A 113 -49.39 5.23 21.88
N LYS A 114 -50.02 4.90 23.01
CA LYS A 114 -50.62 5.93 23.88
C LYS A 114 -49.49 6.65 24.61
N LYS A 115 -49.54 7.99 24.65
CA LYS A 115 -48.57 8.78 25.43
C LYS A 115 -48.60 8.31 26.89
N LYS A 116 -47.42 8.29 27.51
CA LYS A 116 -47.28 8.02 28.93
C LYS A 116 -48.18 9.01 29.69
N ASN A 117 -49.19 8.48 30.37
CA ASN A 117 -50.04 9.23 31.26
C ASN A 117 -49.79 8.70 32.67
N GLN A 118 -48.96 9.40 33.43
CA GLN A 118 -48.59 8.98 34.78
C GLN A 118 -49.84 8.93 35.68
N ASN A 119 -50.75 9.89 35.54
CA ASN A 119 -52.02 9.91 36.26
C ASN A 119 -52.82 8.62 36.04
N LYS A 120 -52.84 8.13 34.79
CA LYS A 120 -53.55 6.87 34.46
C LYS A 120 -52.87 5.64 35.07
N ILE A 121 -51.55 5.64 35.19
CA ILE A 121 -50.81 4.57 35.89
C ILE A 121 -51.13 4.64 37.39
N ASP A 122 -51.15 5.84 37.95
CA ASP A 122 -51.42 6.06 39.38
C ASP A 122 -52.88 5.73 39.75
N GLU A 123 -53.84 6.01 38.86
CA GLU A 123 -55.24 5.54 38.96
C GLU A 123 -55.32 4.02 39.00
N ILE A 124 -54.59 3.33 38.12
CA ILE A 124 -54.55 1.86 38.13
C ILE A 124 -53.87 1.34 39.39
N LEU A 125 -52.78 1.96 39.86
CA LEU A 125 -52.13 1.59 41.11
C LEU A 125 -53.07 1.73 42.31
N ASN A 126 -53.88 2.79 42.34
CA ASN A 126 -54.89 2.98 43.37
C ASN A 126 -55.98 1.89 43.28
N LYS A 127 -56.50 1.64 42.07
CA LYS A 127 -57.55 0.63 41.83
C LYS A 127 -57.10 -0.79 42.22
N ILE A 128 -55.82 -1.11 42.07
CA ILE A 128 -55.27 -2.41 42.48
C ILE A 128 -54.65 -2.38 43.89
N GLY A 129 -54.84 -1.32 44.68
CA GLY A 129 -54.36 -1.23 46.07
C GLY A 129 -52.83 -1.24 46.24
N LEU A 130 -52.08 -0.73 45.25
CA LEU A 130 -50.61 -0.67 45.25
C LEU A 130 -50.06 0.77 45.15
N THR A 131 -50.81 1.75 45.64
CA THR A 131 -50.40 3.15 45.72
C THR A 131 -49.03 3.29 46.38
N GLY A 132 -48.13 4.08 45.80
CA GLY A 132 -46.76 4.29 46.29
C GLY A 132 -45.74 3.19 45.94
N LEU A 133 -46.17 2.02 45.45
CA LEU A 133 -45.27 0.91 45.11
C LEU A 133 -44.76 0.93 43.67
N GLY A 134 -45.13 1.93 42.87
CA GLY A 134 -44.83 2.01 41.43
C GLY A 134 -43.35 1.88 41.04
N LYS A 135 -42.42 2.35 41.88
CA LYS A 135 -40.97 2.27 41.62
C LYS A 135 -40.32 0.97 42.08
N ARG A 136 -40.99 0.14 42.89
CA ARG A 136 -40.43 -1.11 43.43
C ARG A 136 -40.15 -2.14 42.34
N LYS A 137 -39.09 -2.93 42.52
CA LYS A 137 -38.75 -4.02 41.60
C LYS A 137 -39.70 -5.19 41.82
N ILE A 138 -40.00 -5.96 40.77
CA ILE A 138 -40.91 -7.11 40.87
C ILE A 138 -40.43 -8.16 41.88
N LYS A 139 -39.11 -8.31 42.06
CA LYS A 139 -38.52 -9.24 43.04
C LYS A 139 -38.81 -8.87 44.51
N GLU A 140 -39.18 -7.62 44.77
CA GLU A 140 -39.45 -7.08 46.13
C GLU A 140 -40.94 -7.21 46.53
N LEU A 141 -41.77 -7.84 45.70
CA LEU A 141 -43.22 -7.93 45.91
C LEU A 141 -43.65 -9.33 46.37
N SER A 142 -44.70 -9.38 47.20
CA SER A 142 -45.38 -10.64 47.57
C SER A 142 -46.11 -11.26 46.37
N GLY A 143 -46.51 -12.53 46.48
CA GLY A 143 -47.30 -13.21 45.43
C GLY A 143 -48.60 -12.47 45.09
N GLY A 144 -49.35 -12.04 46.12
CA GLY A 144 -50.60 -11.27 45.95
C GLY A 144 -50.37 -9.92 45.29
N GLN A 145 -49.29 -9.22 45.67
CA GLN A 145 -48.91 -7.96 45.01
C GLN A 145 -48.53 -8.19 43.54
N LYS A 146 -47.77 -9.24 43.21
CA LYS A 146 -47.44 -9.58 41.82
C LYS A 146 -48.69 -9.88 40.98
N GLN A 147 -49.67 -10.57 41.56
CA GLN A 147 -50.96 -10.82 40.91
C GLN A 147 -51.70 -9.51 40.62
N ARG A 148 -51.77 -8.62 41.60
CA ARG A 148 -52.39 -7.28 41.45
C ARG A 148 -51.70 -6.46 40.35
N VAL A 149 -50.36 -6.50 40.25
CA VAL A 149 -49.61 -5.88 39.15
C VAL A 149 -49.95 -6.51 37.79
N ALA A 150 -50.09 -7.83 37.72
CA ALA A 150 -50.48 -8.52 36.48
C ALA A 150 -51.89 -8.13 36.02
N ILE A 151 -52.83 -7.98 36.96
CA ILE A 151 -54.17 -7.46 36.71
C ILE A 151 -54.10 -6.00 36.26
N GLY A 152 -53.35 -5.14 36.95
CA GLY A 152 -53.10 -3.75 36.57
C GLY A 152 -52.60 -3.60 35.12
N ARG A 153 -51.64 -4.43 34.72
CA ARG A 153 -51.12 -4.52 33.35
C ARG A 153 -52.18 -5.00 32.35
N ALA A 154 -53.08 -5.89 32.74
CA ALA A 154 -54.16 -6.36 31.88
C ALA A 154 -55.21 -5.26 31.65
N ILE A 155 -55.56 -4.48 32.68
CA ILE A 155 -56.66 -3.50 32.64
C ILE A 155 -56.28 -2.12 32.11
N ILE A 156 -55.04 -1.66 32.28
CA ILE A 156 -54.57 -0.31 31.88
C ILE A 156 -54.84 0.01 30.41
N LYS A 157 -54.81 -1.02 29.55
CA LYS A 157 -55.02 -0.90 28.11
C LYS A 157 -56.50 -0.84 27.71
N ASN A 158 -57.39 -0.90 28.69
CA ASN A 158 -58.85 -0.90 28.59
C ASN A 158 -59.42 -2.00 27.66
N PRO A 159 -59.17 -3.29 27.94
CA PRO A 159 -59.66 -4.38 27.08
C PRO A 159 -61.16 -4.60 27.22
N ASN A 160 -61.78 -5.26 26.24
CA ASN A 160 -63.18 -5.71 26.29
C ASN A 160 -63.35 -7.00 27.09
N MET A 161 -62.32 -7.86 27.08
CA MET A 161 -62.31 -9.14 27.77
C MET A 161 -61.04 -9.28 28.63
N ILE A 162 -61.19 -9.82 29.83
CA ILE A 162 -60.07 -10.23 30.70
C ILE A 162 -60.11 -11.75 30.83
N LEU A 163 -58.98 -12.39 30.57
CA LEU A 163 -58.77 -13.81 30.73
C LEU A 163 -57.84 -14.02 31.93
N ALA A 164 -58.31 -14.74 32.95
CA ALA A 164 -57.57 -15.01 34.17
C ALA A 164 -57.39 -16.52 34.35
N ASP A 165 -56.15 -16.99 34.29
CA ASP A 165 -55.78 -18.39 34.53
C ASP A 165 -55.40 -18.57 36.00
N GLU A 166 -56.23 -19.26 36.77
CA GLU A 166 -56.06 -19.52 38.21
C GLU A 166 -55.55 -18.32 39.01
N PRO A 167 -56.30 -17.19 39.04
CA PRO A 167 -55.79 -15.92 39.55
C PRO A 167 -55.48 -15.90 41.06
N THR A 168 -55.89 -16.92 41.80
CA THR A 168 -55.73 -17.03 43.26
C THR A 168 -54.95 -18.28 43.71
N GLY A 169 -54.51 -19.15 42.80
CA GLY A 169 -53.99 -20.49 43.15
C GLY A 169 -52.73 -20.52 44.04
N ASN A 170 -52.03 -19.38 44.21
CA ASN A 170 -50.82 -19.25 45.03
C ASN A 170 -50.99 -18.21 46.16
N LEU A 171 -52.22 -17.86 46.53
CA LEU A 171 -52.53 -16.79 47.48
C LEU A 171 -53.27 -17.33 48.72
N ASP A 172 -53.12 -16.64 49.86
CA ASP A 172 -53.98 -16.85 51.02
C ASP A 172 -55.44 -16.43 50.73
N SER A 173 -56.37 -16.84 51.59
CA SER A 173 -57.81 -16.61 51.42
C SER A 173 -58.16 -15.11 51.41
N GLU A 174 -57.55 -14.31 52.27
CA GLU A 174 -57.81 -12.86 52.35
C GLU A 174 -57.39 -12.14 51.06
N ASN A 175 -56.18 -12.40 50.56
CA ASN A 175 -55.72 -11.86 49.29
C ASN A 175 -56.56 -12.39 48.11
N SER A 176 -57.01 -13.65 48.16
CA SER A 176 -57.86 -14.24 47.12
C SER A 176 -59.20 -13.53 47.02
N GLU A 177 -59.86 -13.23 48.14
CA GLU A 177 -61.10 -12.45 48.16
C GLU A 177 -60.90 -11.04 47.58
N GLN A 178 -59.81 -10.36 47.94
CA GLN A 178 -59.49 -9.04 47.39
C GLN A 178 -59.35 -9.07 45.86
N ILE A 179 -58.70 -10.10 45.30
CA ILE A 179 -58.58 -10.27 43.84
C ILE A 179 -59.95 -10.49 43.19
N PHE A 180 -60.78 -11.38 43.75
CA PHE A 180 -62.10 -11.67 43.18
C PHE A 180 -63.05 -10.48 43.29
N ASN A 181 -63.02 -9.71 44.38
CA ASN A 181 -63.78 -8.46 44.51
C ASN A 181 -63.39 -7.45 43.42
N LEU A 182 -62.10 -7.27 43.17
CA LEU A 182 -61.60 -6.40 42.10
C LEU A 182 -62.06 -6.90 40.71
N LEU A 183 -61.94 -8.20 40.43
CA LEU A 183 -62.38 -8.78 39.15
C LEU A 183 -63.89 -8.66 38.97
N LYS A 184 -64.67 -8.83 40.04
CA LYS A 184 -66.13 -8.66 40.03
C LYS A 184 -66.51 -7.22 39.71
N GLU A 185 -65.87 -6.25 40.34
CA GLU A 185 -66.07 -4.82 40.04
C GLU A 185 -65.78 -4.51 38.57
N ILE A 186 -64.71 -5.08 38.00
CA ILE A 186 -64.37 -4.92 36.59
C ILE A 186 -65.43 -5.58 35.68
N SER A 187 -65.98 -6.72 36.09
CA SER A 187 -66.95 -7.50 35.30
C SER A 187 -68.27 -6.79 35.03
N ASN A 188 -68.62 -5.79 35.86
CA ASN A 188 -69.82 -4.97 35.68
C ASN A 188 -69.86 -4.27 34.31
N ASN A 189 -68.69 -3.96 33.74
CA ASN A 189 -68.55 -3.24 32.47
C ASN A 189 -67.84 -4.04 31.38
N LYS A 190 -67.30 -5.23 31.70
CA LYS A 190 -66.42 -6.00 30.82
C LYS A 190 -66.62 -7.49 31.01
N LEU A 191 -66.25 -8.28 30.02
CA LEU A 191 -66.23 -9.74 30.19
C LEU A 191 -64.99 -10.14 30.99
N VAL A 192 -65.17 -10.87 32.08
CA VAL A 192 -64.07 -11.47 32.85
C VAL A 192 -64.27 -12.98 32.83
N VAL A 193 -63.35 -13.70 32.20
CA VAL A 193 -63.34 -15.16 32.15
C VAL A 193 -62.26 -15.66 33.11
N VAL A 194 -62.67 -16.41 34.13
CA VAL A 194 -61.77 -17.00 35.12
C VAL A 194 -61.75 -18.50 34.94
N VAL A 195 -60.56 -19.08 34.81
CA VAL A 195 -60.35 -20.52 34.92
C VAL A 195 -59.89 -20.83 36.34
N THR A 196 -60.55 -21.78 37.01
CA THR A 196 -60.18 -22.23 38.35
C THR A 196 -60.64 -23.66 38.61
N HIS A 197 -60.12 -24.28 39.65
CA HIS A 197 -60.66 -25.51 40.22
C HIS A 197 -61.43 -25.27 41.53
N ASP A 198 -61.46 -24.02 42.01
CA ASP A 198 -62.13 -23.61 43.23
C ASP A 198 -63.63 -23.36 42.99
N ILE A 199 -64.44 -24.28 43.52
CA ILE A 199 -65.89 -24.27 43.39
C ILE A 199 -66.53 -23.20 44.29
N GLU A 200 -65.95 -22.93 45.47
CA GLU A 200 -66.50 -21.98 46.44
C GLU A 200 -66.48 -20.56 45.86
N PHE A 201 -65.35 -20.14 45.28
CA PHE A 201 -65.25 -18.83 44.65
C PHE A 201 -66.12 -18.72 43.39
N ALA A 202 -66.26 -19.78 42.61
CA ALA A 202 -67.15 -19.77 41.45
C ALA A 202 -68.61 -19.57 41.88
N ASN A 203 -69.08 -20.29 42.90
CA ASN A 203 -70.44 -20.12 43.40
C ASN A 203 -70.68 -18.71 43.98
N LYS A 204 -69.69 -18.15 44.67
CA LYS A 204 -69.77 -16.81 45.28
C LYS A 204 -69.78 -15.67 44.26
N TYR A 205 -68.92 -15.71 43.23
CA TYR A 205 -68.68 -14.55 42.35
C TYR A 205 -69.20 -14.68 40.91
N ALA A 206 -69.41 -15.91 40.40
CA ALA A 206 -69.76 -16.11 39.00
C ALA A 206 -71.18 -15.65 38.67
N ASP A 207 -71.34 -15.05 37.49
CA ASP A 207 -72.62 -14.82 36.81
C ASP A 207 -72.97 -16.00 35.90
N ARG A 208 -71.95 -16.73 35.42
CA ARG A 208 -72.08 -17.97 34.64
C ARG A 208 -70.96 -18.93 35.00
N ILE A 209 -71.27 -20.21 35.16
CA ILE A 209 -70.33 -21.29 35.47
C ILE A 209 -70.39 -22.32 34.34
N ILE A 210 -69.26 -22.55 33.68
CA ILE A 210 -69.07 -23.58 32.65
C ILE A 210 -68.15 -24.64 33.24
N GLU A 211 -68.62 -25.87 33.37
CA GLU A 211 -67.83 -26.98 33.89
C GLU A 211 -67.28 -27.84 32.76
N ILE A 212 -65.98 -28.10 32.81
CA ILE A 212 -65.25 -28.89 31.80
C ILE A 212 -64.67 -30.14 32.44
N LYS A 213 -64.89 -31.28 31.79
CA LYS A 213 -64.32 -32.57 32.15
C LYS A 213 -63.83 -33.28 30.90
N ASP A 214 -62.61 -33.83 30.96
CA ASP A 214 -61.98 -34.58 29.87
C ASP A 214 -62.04 -33.88 28.50
N GLY A 215 -61.90 -32.55 28.50
CA GLY A 215 -61.91 -31.73 27.28
C GLY A 215 -63.29 -31.45 26.70
N GLN A 216 -64.38 -31.74 27.42
CA GLN A 216 -65.78 -31.47 27.02
C GLN A 216 -66.49 -30.60 28.06
N ILE A 217 -67.47 -29.79 27.62
CA ILE A 217 -68.36 -29.07 28.54
C ILE A 217 -69.41 -30.05 29.05
N VAL A 218 -69.49 -30.21 30.37
CA VAL A 218 -70.44 -31.11 31.04
C VAL A 218 -71.59 -30.35 31.71
N ASN A 219 -71.38 -29.08 32.06
CA ASN A 219 -72.40 -28.23 32.68
C ASN A 219 -72.20 -26.76 32.27
N ASP A 220 -73.28 -26.00 32.15
CA ASP A 220 -73.26 -24.58 31.78
C ASP A 220 -74.46 -23.85 32.40
N THR A 221 -74.23 -23.18 33.53
CA THR A 221 -75.27 -22.57 34.37
C THR A 221 -75.09 -21.05 34.40
N SER A 222 -76.16 -20.27 34.19
CA SER A 222 -76.14 -18.81 34.31
C SER A 222 -77.16 -18.29 35.32
N LYS A 223 -76.79 -17.26 36.09
CA LYS A 223 -77.64 -16.64 37.11
C LYS A 223 -78.60 -15.58 36.55
N ASP A 224 -78.22 -14.89 35.47
CA ASP A 224 -78.98 -13.79 34.85
C ASP A 224 -79.14 -13.96 33.32
N GLU A 225 -80.08 -13.22 32.71
CA GLU A 225 -80.21 -13.09 31.25
C GLU A 225 -78.95 -12.47 30.63
N GLN A 226 -78.41 -13.12 29.60
CA GLN A 226 -77.14 -12.74 28.99
C GLN A 226 -77.34 -11.83 27.77
N ASP A 227 -76.65 -10.68 27.77
CA ASP A 227 -76.58 -9.78 26.63
C ASP A 227 -75.48 -10.22 25.64
N PHE A 228 -75.92 -10.67 24.47
CA PHE A 228 -75.08 -11.13 23.36
C PHE A 228 -74.98 -10.12 22.19
N ASN A 229 -75.39 -8.86 22.37
CA ASN A 229 -75.41 -7.87 21.29
C ASN A 229 -74.09 -7.75 20.50
N LEU A 230 -74.18 -7.59 19.19
CA LEU A 230 -73.02 -7.39 18.33
C LEU A 230 -72.51 -5.94 18.45
N GLN A 231 -71.51 -5.71 19.30
CA GLN A 231 -70.77 -4.44 19.28
C GLN A 231 -69.65 -4.51 18.25
N SER A 232 -69.55 -3.48 17.39
CA SER A 232 -68.46 -3.37 16.42
C SER A 232 -67.14 -3.05 17.13
N PHE A 233 -66.19 -3.96 17.07
CA PHE A 233 -64.86 -3.76 17.65
C PHE A 233 -63.89 -3.09 16.67
N SER A 234 -63.16 -2.07 17.13
CA SER A 234 -62.07 -1.43 16.39
C SER A 234 -60.70 -1.96 16.86
N LEU A 235 -60.04 -2.75 16.01
CA LEU A 235 -58.68 -3.22 16.24
C LEU A 235 -57.69 -2.05 16.16
N VAL A 236 -57.17 -1.58 17.31
CA VAL A 236 -56.11 -0.56 17.31
C VAL A 236 -54.77 -1.18 16.90
N LYS A 237 -54.09 -0.55 15.94
CA LYS A 237 -52.82 -1.03 15.41
C LYS A 237 -51.72 -1.01 16.49
N SER A 238 -51.32 -2.19 16.98
CA SER A 238 -50.12 -2.38 17.81
C SER A 238 -48.85 -1.89 17.10
N ARG A 239 -48.06 -1.02 17.73
CA ARG A 239 -46.73 -0.58 17.23
C ARG A 239 -45.89 -0.05 18.39
N LEU A 240 -44.68 -0.59 18.57
CA LEU A 240 -43.70 -0.04 19.49
C LEU A 240 -42.90 1.13 18.87
N SER A 241 -42.64 2.18 19.65
CA SER A 241 -41.79 3.32 19.22
C SER A 241 -40.31 2.93 19.08
N LEU A 242 -39.57 3.60 18.18
CA LEU A 242 -38.12 3.47 18.04
C LEU A 242 -37.39 3.72 19.36
N LEU A 243 -37.67 4.86 20.00
CA LEU A 243 -37.01 5.27 21.25
C LEU A 243 -37.24 4.25 22.38
N LYS A 244 -38.45 3.69 22.47
CA LYS A 244 -38.77 2.65 23.45
C LYS A 244 -38.06 1.33 23.12
N SER A 245 -37.96 0.99 21.84
CA SER A 245 -37.17 -0.18 21.39
C SER A 245 -35.70 -0.03 21.78
N ILE A 246 -35.11 1.16 21.60
CA ILE A 246 -33.74 1.47 22.03
C ILE A 246 -33.61 1.35 23.56
N SER A 247 -34.52 1.95 24.32
CA SER A 247 -34.50 1.88 25.79
C SER A 247 -34.56 0.44 26.31
N LEU A 248 -35.39 -0.40 25.68
CA LEU A 248 -35.46 -1.84 25.95
C LEU A 248 -34.15 -2.55 25.62
N SER A 249 -33.57 -2.26 24.46
CA SER A 249 -32.30 -2.82 24.00
C SER A 249 -31.16 -2.50 24.97
N VAL A 250 -31.03 -1.22 25.36
CA VAL A 250 -30.02 -0.77 26.34
C VAL A 250 -30.23 -1.42 27.70
N SER A 251 -31.49 -1.61 28.12
CA SER A 251 -31.80 -2.29 29.39
C SER A 251 -31.39 -3.77 29.36
N ASN A 252 -31.52 -4.45 28.22
CA ASN A 252 -31.06 -5.82 28.03
C ASN A 252 -29.53 -5.93 28.07
N LEU A 253 -28.82 -5.02 27.40
CA LEU A 253 -27.35 -4.97 27.39
C LEU A 253 -26.79 -4.86 28.82
N LYS A 254 -27.37 -3.99 29.65
CA LYS A 254 -26.93 -3.75 31.04
C LYS A 254 -27.05 -4.98 31.96
N LYS A 255 -27.85 -5.99 31.59
CA LYS A 255 -28.05 -7.20 32.42
C LYS A 255 -26.83 -8.13 32.42
N LYS A 256 -26.03 -8.10 31.36
CA LYS A 256 -24.88 -9.01 31.16
C LYS A 256 -23.59 -8.24 30.94
N LYS A 257 -23.23 -7.40 31.91
CA LYS A 257 -22.08 -6.45 31.82
C LYS A 257 -20.78 -7.13 31.39
N LEU A 258 -20.39 -8.24 32.02
CA LEU A 258 -19.15 -8.95 31.69
C LEU A 258 -19.15 -9.47 30.24
N LYS A 259 -20.23 -10.16 29.85
CA LYS A 259 -20.36 -10.71 28.50
C LYS A 259 -20.37 -9.60 27.44
N LEU A 260 -21.05 -8.49 27.73
CA LEU A 260 -21.07 -7.31 26.86
C LEU A 260 -19.67 -6.76 26.65
N VAL A 261 -18.90 -6.57 27.73
CA VAL A 261 -17.53 -6.05 27.66
C VAL A 261 -16.64 -6.97 26.83
N ILE A 262 -16.67 -8.29 27.09
CA ILE A 262 -15.83 -9.27 26.36
C ILE A 262 -16.16 -9.27 24.86
N ILE A 263 -17.44 -9.31 24.49
CA ILE A 263 -17.84 -9.36 23.08
C ILE A 263 -17.56 -8.03 22.39
N THR A 264 -17.78 -6.90 23.06
CA THR A 264 -17.42 -5.58 22.51
C THR A 264 -15.93 -5.50 22.27
N LEU A 265 -15.09 -5.97 23.21
CA LEU A 265 -13.63 -6.00 23.06
C LEU A 265 -13.19 -6.87 21.87
N LEU A 266 -13.74 -8.09 21.75
CA LEU A 266 -13.44 -8.99 20.63
C LEU A 266 -13.86 -8.41 19.29
N LEU A 267 -15.03 -7.75 19.23
CA LEU A 267 -15.48 -7.05 18.03
C LEU A 267 -14.59 -5.85 17.71
N THR A 268 -14.15 -5.09 18.71
CA THR A 268 -13.21 -3.97 18.53
C THR A 268 -11.90 -4.49 17.93
N ILE A 269 -11.33 -5.58 18.45
CA ILE A 269 -10.11 -6.19 17.90
C ILE A 269 -10.35 -6.62 16.45
N SER A 270 -11.43 -7.33 16.19
CA SER A 270 -11.76 -7.85 14.87
C SER A 270 -11.98 -6.75 13.83
N PHE A 271 -12.70 -5.67 14.18
CA PHE A 271 -12.88 -4.50 13.34
C PHE A 271 -11.58 -3.73 13.15
N THR A 272 -10.73 -3.64 14.17
CA THR A 272 -9.43 -2.97 14.06
C THR A 272 -8.52 -3.72 13.12
N MET A 273 -8.48 -5.05 13.22
CA MET A 273 -7.73 -5.90 12.30
C MET A 273 -8.25 -5.73 10.86
N PHE A 274 -9.57 -5.83 10.65
CA PHE A 274 -10.16 -5.61 9.34
C PHE A 274 -9.82 -4.22 8.77
N GLY A 275 -9.97 -3.16 9.58
CA GLY A 275 -9.69 -1.80 9.18
C GLY A 275 -8.22 -1.55 8.85
N PHE A 276 -7.31 -2.02 9.70
CA PHE A 276 -5.87 -1.93 9.50
C PHE A 276 -5.41 -2.68 8.24
N PHE A 277 -5.84 -3.94 8.08
CA PHE A 277 -5.49 -4.72 6.90
C PHE A 277 -6.06 -4.13 5.61
N SER A 278 -7.27 -3.55 5.65
CA SER A 278 -7.82 -2.83 4.49
C SER A 278 -7.02 -1.57 4.14
N GLN A 279 -6.37 -0.92 5.10
CA GLN A 279 -5.49 0.22 4.80
C GLN A 279 -4.14 -0.23 4.23
N LEU A 280 -3.60 -1.36 4.70
CA LEU A 280 -2.37 -1.95 4.13
C LEU A 280 -2.50 -2.27 2.63
N THR A 281 -3.72 -2.57 2.16
CA THR A 281 -3.98 -2.79 0.72
C THR A 281 -4.01 -1.49 -0.12
N LYS A 282 -4.06 -0.31 0.52
CA LYS A 282 -4.18 1.01 -0.14
C LYS A 282 -2.88 1.80 -0.10
N PHE A 283 -1.76 1.13 -0.28
CA PHE A 283 -0.45 1.76 -0.34
C PHE A 283 -0.26 2.59 -1.61
N ASP A 284 0.28 3.80 -1.47
CA ASP A 284 0.56 4.73 -2.57
C ASP A 284 2.05 5.10 -2.53
N ILE A 285 2.83 4.46 -3.39
CA ILE A 285 4.28 4.63 -3.43
C ILE A 285 4.66 6.04 -3.89
N ASP A 286 3.98 6.57 -4.89
CA ASP A 286 4.28 7.88 -5.50
C ASP A 286 4.06 9.00 -4.49
N ARG A 287 2.95 8.95 -3.75
CA ARG A 287 2.66 9.90 -2.68
C ARG A 287 3.65 9.80 -1.53
N THR A 288 3.98 8.58 -1.09
CA THR A 288 4.94 8.36 -0.01
C THR A 288 6.32 8.92 -0.40
N HIS A 289 6.70 8.72 -1.66
CA HIS A 289 7.94 9.25 -2.22
C HIS A 289 7.93 10.78 -2.23
N ALA A 290 6.86 11.40 -2.72
CA ALA A 290 6.70 12.86 -2.72
C ALA A 290 6.72 13.45 -1.30
N GLU A 291 5.98 12.87 -0.35
CA GLU A 291 5.98 13.32 1.05
C GLU A 291 7.38 13.21 1.69
N THR A 292 8.13 12.15 1.35
CA THR A 292 9.49 11.96 1.85
C THR A 292 10.43 13.05 1.34
N LEU A 293 10.37 13.40 0.05
CA LEU A 293 11.15 14.50 -0.53
C LEU A 293 10.89 15.84 0.19
N ILE A 294 9.62 16.19 0.39
CA ILE A 294 9.24 17.43 1.09
C ILE A 294 9.71 17.43 2.55
N GLN A 295 9.52 16.32 3.27
CA GLN A 295 9.93 16.21 4.68
C GLN A 295 11.43 16.31 4.87
N GLN A 296 12.21 15.81 3.92
CA GLN A 296 13.67 15.84 3.96
C GLN A 296 14.27 17.09 3.29
N GLN A 297 13.43 18.00 2.77
CA GLN A 297 13.85 19.19 2.03
C GLN A 297 14.72 18.87 0.79
N GLU A 298 14.45 17.73 0.15
CA GLU A 298 15.11 17.29 -1.08
C GLU A 298 14.12 17.40 -2.23
N TYR A 299 14.29 18.39 -3.12
CA TYR A 299 13.28 18.73 -4.13
C TYR A 299 13.63 18.31 -5.56
N GLN A 300 14.81 17.71 -5.74
CA GLN A 300 15.34 17.36 -7.03
C GLN A 300 14.85 15.98 -7.48
N VAL A 301 14.29 15.91 -8.69
CA VAL A 301 13.90 14.66 -9.35
C VAL A 301 14.67 14.53 -10.66
N GLU A 302 15.38 13.43 -10.81
CA GLU A 302 16.10 13.04 -12.02
C GLU A 302 15.20 12.21 -12.93
N ILE A 303 15.15 12.53 -14.21
CA ILE A 303 14.56 11.67 -15.22
C ILE A 303 15.69 11.03 -16.02
N ASN A 304 15.74 9.71 -15.96
CA ASN A 304 16.69 8.88 -16.71
C ASN A 304 15.99 8.18 -17.86
N LYS A 305 16.70 8.00 -18.97
CA LYS A 305 16.23 7.19 -20.10
C LYS A 305 16.60 5.72 -19.87
N LYS A 306 15.66 4.81 -20.12
CA LYS A 306 15.87 3.37 -19.97
C LYS A 306 15.53 2.63 -21.27
N ILE A 307 16.32 1.61 -21.59
CA ILE A 307 15.97 0.64 -22.64
C ILE A 307 14.89 -0.28 -22.08
N LYS A 308 13.75 -0.33 -22.77
CA LYS A 308 12.63 -1.22 -22.44
C LYS A 308 13.12 -2.67 -22.34
N GLU A 309 12.71 -3.38 -21.29
CA GLU A 309 12.99 -4.83 -21.07
C GLU A 309 14.45 -5.25 -20.79
N LYS A 310 15.43 -4.34 -20.71
CA LYS A 310 16.80 -4.66 -20.25
C LYS A 310 17.07 -4.11 -18.85
N ASN A 311 17.52 -4.99 -17.94
CA ASN A 311 17.99 -4.61 -16.60
C ASN A 311 19.52 -4.66 -16.58
N PHE A 312 20.17 -3.55 -16.91
CA PHE A 312 21.61 -3.40 -16.71
C PHE A 312 21.88 -3.19 -15.21
N THR A 313 22.75 -4.01 -14.63
CA THR A 313 23.05 -4.03 -13.18
C THR A 313 24.42 -3.49 -12.82
N THR A 314 25.28 -3.18 -13.81
CA THR A 314 26.63 -2.63 -13.62
C THR A 314 26.99 -1.74 -14.81
N ALA A 315 27.92 -0.79 -14.59
CA ALA A 315 28.25 0.37 -15.43
C ALA A 315 27.97 0.27 -16.94
N SER A 316 27.23 1.27 -17.45
CA SER A 316 26.85 1.47 -18.86
C SER A 316 25.84 0.44 -19.44
N PRO A 317 24.95 0.85 -20.36
CA PRO A 317 24.95 2.13 -21.06
C PRO A 317 24.45 3.33 -20.27
N VAL A 318 25.21 4.42 -20.39
CA VAL A 318 24.68 5.78 -20.29
C VAL A 318 23.82 6.01 -21.55
N ILE A 319 22.49 5.93 -21.39
CA ILE A 319 21.55 6.19 -22.49
C ILE A 319 21.26 7.68 -22.52
N THR A 320 21.55 8.34 -23.64
CA THR A 320 21.44 9.80 -23.75
C THR A 320 20.09 10.22 -24.34
N PHE A 321 19.62 11.40 -23.94
CA PHE A 321 18.43 12.05 -24.46
C PHE A 321 18.77 12.82 -25.74
N THR A 322 17.95 12.66 -26.77
CA THR A 322 17.99 13.54 -27.95
C THR A 322 17.27 14.86 -27.67
N SER A 323 17.51 15.91 -28.45
CA SER A 323 16.86 17.22 -28.27
C SER A 323 15.33 17.13 -28.32
N ASP A 324 14.77 16.28 -29.20
CA ASP A 324 13.34 16.03 -29.30
C ASP A 324 12.79 15.35 -28.05
N GLU A 325 13.54 14.40 -27.46
CA GLU A 325 13.13 13.72 -26.22
C GLU A 325 13.23 14.63 -25.00
N VAL A 326 14.22 15.53 -24.95
CA VAL A 326 14.26 16.58 -23.92
C VAL A 326 13.03 17.47 -24.02
N THR A 327 12.64 17.85 -25.25
CA THR A 327 11.44 18.65 -25.51
C THR A 327 10.16 17.90 -25.12
N GLU A 328 10.07 16.60 -25.45
CA GLU A 328 8.96 15.73 -25.05
C GLU A 328 8.78 15.70 -23.52
N VAL A 329 9.89 15.53 -22.79
CA VAL A 329 9.89 15.51 -21.32
C VAL A 329 9.51 16.88 -20.74
N LYS A 330 9.97 17.98 -21.36
CA LYS A 330 9.63 19.36 -20.99
C LYS A 330 8.13 19.63 -21.16
N ASP A 331 7.56 19.25 -22.30
CA ASP A 331 6.16 19.52 -22.65
C ASP A 331 5.18 18.73 -21.78
N LYS A 332 5.51 17.47 -21.43
CA LYS A 332 4.68 16.64 -20.55
C LYS A 332 4.46 17.25 -19.16
N LEU A 333 5.48 17.92 -18.63
CA LEU A 333 5.42 18.53 -17.30
C LEU A 333 5.14 20.02 -17.33
N ASN A 334 5.23 20.67 -18.49
CA ASN A 334 5.15 22.13 -18.65
C ASN A 334 6.08 22.87 -17.67
N LYS A 335 7.33 22.39 -17.56
CA LYS A 335 8.34 22.90 -16.63
C LYS A 335 9.68 23.09 -17.33
N ASN A 336 10.47 24.06 -16.85
CA ASN A 336 11.87 24.16 -17.22
C ASN A 336 12.66 23.00 -16.65
N VAL A 337 13.52 22.44 -17.50
CA VAL A 337 14.34 21.28 -17.24
C VAL A 337 15.79 21.70 -17.11
N ILE A 338 16.52 21.09 -16.18
CA ILE A 338 17.98 21.21 -16.09
C ILE A 338 18.54 20.03 -16.86
N LYS A 339 19.34 20.28 -17.89
CA LYS A 339 20.02 19.22 -18.61
C LYS A 339 21.27 18.82 -17.85
N VAL A 340 21.46 17.52 -17.66
CA VAL A 340 22.71 16.96 -17.17
C VAL A 340 23.44 16.41 -18.38
N SER A 341 24.56 17.02 -18.72
CA SER A 341 25.34 16.65 -19.89
C SER A 341 26.71 16.12 -19.49
N LYS A 342 27.28 15.26 -20.33
CA LYS A 342 28.71 14.93 -20.28
C LYS A 342 29.38 15.48 -21.52
N ALA A 343 30.58 16.03 -21.38
CA ALA A 343 31.39 16.35 -22.54
C ALA A 343 32.06 15.08 -23.08
N VAL A 344 32.23 15.04 -24.40
CA VAL A 344 32.82 13.91 -25.12
C VAL A 344 33.93 14.45 -26.03
N GLU A 345 35.08 13.79 -25.98
CA GLU A 345 36.20 14.02 -26.91
C GLU A 345 36.76 12.67 -27.33
N ASP A 346 37.04 12.52 -28.64
CA ASP A 346 37.45 11.24 -29.24
C ASP A 346 36.52 10.07 -28.83
N ASN A 347 35.23 10.39 -28.72
CA ASN A 347 34.14 9.54 -28.25
C ASN A 347 34.30 8.93 -26.83
N SER A 348 35.24 9.43 -26.02
CA SER A 348 35.34 9.15 -24.58
C SER A 348 34.72 10.27 -23.75
N TYR A 349 34.13 9.94 -22.60
CA TYR A 349 33.67 10.99 -21.68
C TYR A 349 34.87 11.67 -21.04
N LEU A 350 34.85 13.00 -21.01
CA LEU A 350 35.90 13.78 -20.39
C LEU A 350 35.72 13.84 -18.87
N GLU A 351 36.84 13.79 -18.14
CA GLU A 351 36.90 13.89 -16.68
C GLU A 351 37.91 14.96 -16.25
N MET A 352 37.70 15.52 -15.06
CA MET A 352 38.71 16.34 -14.39
C MET A 352 39.83 15.41 -13.90
N ARG A 353 41.07 15.74 -14.26
CA ARG A 353 42.22 14.93 -13.84
C ARG A 353 42.73 15.39 -12.48
N PHE A 354 42.87 14.43 -11.56
CA PHE A 354 43.43 14.64 -10.23
C PHE A 354 44.91 14.29 -10.21
N ALA A 355 45.66 14.84 -9.26
CA ALA A 355 47.09 14.58 -9.17
C ALA A 355 47.35 13.08 -8.92
N SER A 356 48.24 12.48 -9.73
CA SER A 356 48.53 11.04 -9.70
C SER A 356 49.40 10.61 -8.51
N GLU A 357 49.93 11.57 -7.76
CA GLU A 357 50.76 11.38 -6.56
C GLU A 357 49.99 11.93 -5.35
N SER A 358 50.05 11.23 -4.22
CA SER A 358 49.47 11.72 -2.97
C SER A 358 49.97 13.13 -2.67
N ASN A 359 49.05 14.06 -2.39
CA ASN A 359 49.38 15.44 -2.08
C ASN A 359 50.55 15.50 -1.06
N PRO A 360 51.70 16.08 -1.42
CA PRO A 360 52.91 16.04 -0.59
C PRO A 360 52.74 16.81 0.73
N ASN A 361 51.77 17.73 0.80
CA ASN A 361 51.40 18.43 2.03
C ASN A 361 50.49 17.58 2.95
N ASN A 362 50.06 16.42 2.47
CA ASN A 362 49.16 15.51 3.15
C ASN A 362 49.94 14.29 3.65
N ILE A 363 50.48 14.41 4.86
CA ILE A 363 51.33 13.38 5.48
C ILE A 363 50.54 12.09 5.78
N ASP A 364 49.20 12.13 5.76
CA ASP A 364 48.34 10.99 6.04
C ASP A 364 47.90 10.25 4.77
N THR A 365 48.48 9.07 4.57
CA THR A 365 48.16 8.12 3.49
C THR A 365 46.88 7.32 3.73
N LYS A 366 46.13 7.61 4.80
CA LYS A 366 44.86 6.93 5.10
C LYS A 366 43.74 7.42 4.19
N ASN A 367 42.99 6.45 3.66
CA ASN A 367 41.75 6.69 2.93
C ASN A 367 40.60 6.83 3.92
N TYR A 368 40.10 8.05 4.09
CA TYR A 368 38.91 8.30 4.92
C TYR A 368 37.63 8.12 4.11
N ALA A 369 36.56 7.69 4.78
CA ALA A 369 35.28 7.38 4.17
C ALA A 369 34.70 8.56 3.37
N TYR A 370 34.89 9.81 3.82
CA TYR A 370 34.44 11.01 3.10
C TYR A 370 35.05 11.13 1.69
N TYR A 371 36.33 10.74 1.53
CA TYR A 371 37.11 10.92 0.30
C TYR A 371 37.24 9.63 -0.52
N GLU A 372 36.57 8.55 -0.12
CA GLU A 372 36.59 7.28 -0.84
C GLU A 372 35.89 7.38 -2.21
N LEU A 373 34.93 8.30 -2.32
CA LEU A 373 34.25 8.62 -3.57
C LEU A 373 35.22 9.30 -4.55
N TYR A 374 35.50 8.64 -5.67
CA TYR A 374 36.28 9.21 -6.78
C TYR A 374 35.35 9.59 -7.94
N PRO A 375 35.35 10.85 -8.40
CA PRO A 375 34.59 11.23 -9.59
C PRO A 375 35.23 10.61 -10.83
N SER A 376 34.49 9.75 -11.52
CA SER A 376 34.95 9.00 -12.71
C SER A 376 34.63 9.69 -14.04
N TYR A 377 34.00 10.86 -13.99
CA TYR A 377 33.64 11.71 -15.12
C TYR A 377 33.14 13.06 -14.62
N THR A 378 33.08 14.06 -15.50
CA THR A 378 32.49 15.36 -15.20
C THR A 378 31.05 15.45 -15.73
N LEU A 379 30.10 15.74 -14.85
CA LEU A 379 28.69 16.01 -15.15
C LEU A 379 28.46 17.51 -15.16
N PHE A 380 27.96 18.04 -16.26
CA PHE A 380 27.62 19.45 -16.41
C PHE A 380 26.13 19.66 -16.20
N LEU A 381 25.78 20.48 -15.22
CA LEU A 381 24.41 20.89 -14.97
C LEU A 381 24.22 22.27 -15.56
N ASP A 382 23.30 22.36 -16.50
CA ASP A 382 22.96 23.59 -17.18
C ASP A 382 21.93 24.40 -16.37
N TYR A 383 22.40 25.41 -15.62
CA TYR A 383 21.55 26.27 -14.79
C TYR A 383 21.34 27.64 -15.43
N ASP A 384 20.14 28.19 -15.25
CA ASP A 384 19.87 29.59 -15.53
C ASP A 384 20.45 30.52 -14.44
N LEU A 385 20.72 31.78 -14.82
CA LEU A 385 21.31 32.79 -13.93
C LEU A 385 20.42 33.12 -12.72
N GLU A 386 19.10 33.06 -12.88
CA GLU A 386 18.15 33.34 -11.80
C GLU A 386 18.22 32.28 -10.69
N ARG A 387 18.34 31.00 -11.06
CA ARG A 387 18.52 29.88 -10.12
C ARG A 387 19.87 29.93 -9.43
N LEU A 388 20.96 30.24 -10.15
CA LEU A 388 22.29 30.37 -9.55
C LEU A 388 22.34 31.44 -8.46
N ASN A 389 21.61 32.54 -8.62
CA ASN A 389 21.52 33.61 -7.60
C ASN A 389 20.83 33.18 -6.31
N SER A 390 20.07 32.08 -6.31
CA SER A 390 19.39 31.56 -5.12
C SER A 390 20.29 30.68 -4.24
N LEU A 391 21.44 30.25 -4.76
CA LEU A 391 22.36 29.36 -4.08
C LEU A 391 23.38 30.15 -3.24
N LYS A 392 23.78 29.58 -2.10
CA LYS A 392 24.87 30.14 -1.29
C LYS A 392 26.20 29.84 -1.98
N LEU A 393 26.85 30.87 -2.52
CA LEU A 393 28.06 30.73 -3.34
C LEU A 393 29.28 31.35 -2.65
N ILE A 394 30.41 30.63 -2.66
CA ILE A 394 31.75 31.17 -2.41
C ILE A 394 32.38 31.45 -3.78
N GLY A 395 32.90 32.65 -4.01
CA GLY A 395 33.40 33.08 -5.31
C GLY A 395 32.34 33.77 -6.17
N ARG A 396 32.32 33.47 -7.48
CA ARG A 396 31.44 34.13 -8.45
C ARG A 396 30.82 33.18 -9.46
N ILE A 397 29.73 33.63 -10.05
CA ILE A 397 29.06 32.93 -11.17
C ILE A 397 29.99 32.92 -12.40
N PRO A 398 29.98 31.85 -13.21
CA PRO A 398 30.75 31.79 -14.45
C PRO A 398 30.38 32.94 -15.38
N ASN A 399 31.40 33.65 -15.86
CA ASN A 399 31.28 34.73 -16.84
C ASN A 399 31.89 34.35 -18.20
N ASN A 400 32.61 33.22 -18.25
CA ASN A 400 33.28 32.71 -19.44
C ASN A 400 32.94 31.24 -19.63
N ASN A 401 33.09 30.78 -20.87
CA ASN A 401 32.65 29.45 -21.28
C ASN A 401 33.61 28.31 -20.87
N ASN A 402 34.60 28.60 -20.04
CA ASN A 402 35.49 27.63 -19.41
C ASN A 402 35.43 27.72 -17.88
N GLU A 403 34.55 28.56 -17.35
CA GLU A 403 34.36 28.73 -15.92
C GLU A 403 33.23 27.81 -15.44
N VAL A 404 33.45 27.15 -14.31
CA VAL A 404 32.49 26.22 -13.72
C VAL A 404 32.33 26.52 -12.24
N ILE A 405 31.14 26.21 -11.71
CA ILE A 405 30.91 26.14 -10.26
C ILE A 405 30.96 24.68 -9.85
N ILE A 406 31.56 24.37 -8.70
CA ILE A 406 31.58 23.01 -8.14
C ILE A 406 30.84 22.93 -6.82
N ASN A 407 30.44 21.73 -6.41
CA ASN A 407 29.93 21.49 -5.07
C ASN A 407 31.07 21.48 -4.05
N LYS A 408 30.80 21.93 -2.81
CA LYS A 408 31.78 21.92 -1.70
C LYS A 408 32.39 20.55 -1.42
N VAL A 409 31.65 19.46 -1.66
CA VAL A 409 32.17 18.09 -1.52
C VAL A 409 33.32 17.80 -2.51
N LEU A 410 33.23 18.29 -3.76
CA LEU A 410 34.31 18.19 -4.74
C LEU A 410 35.46 19.14 -4.37
N ALA A 411 35.16 20.33 -3.85
CA ALA A 411 36.18 21.26 -3.37
C ALA A 411 37.03 20.64 -2.23
N ASP A 412 36.39 20.00 -1.25
CA ASP A 412 37.06 19.27 -0.18
C ASP A 412 37.94 18.13 -0.74
N PHE A 413 37.43 17.40 -1.73
CA PHE A 413 38.18 16.35 -2.41
C PHE A 413 39.43 16.90 -3.13
N ILE A 414 39.29 18.06 -3.79
CA ILE A 414 40.40 18.77 -4.45
C ILE A 414 41.45 19.24 -3.43
N LEU A 415 41.04 19.76 -2.27
CA LEU A 415 41.99 20.13 -1.20
C LEU A 415 42.79 18.92 -0.70
N LYS A 416 42.15 17.75 -0.58
CA LYS A 416 42.82 16.51 -0.15
C LYS A 416 43.80 15.99 -1.20
N ASN A 417 43.36 15.88 -2.46
CA ASN A 417 44.06 15.12 -3.51
C ASN A 417 44.80 15.96 -4.55
N GLY A 418 44.48 17.25 -4.69
CA GLY A 418 45.02 18.11 -5.75
C GLY A 418 44.41 17.86 -7.13
N LEU A 419 44.81 18.69 -8.08
CA LEU A 419 44.35 18.67 -9.47
C LEU A 419 45.53 18.70 -10.44
N LEU A 420 45.31 18.20 -11.64
CA LEU A 420 46.22 18.40 -12.74
C LEU A 420 45.86 19.68 -13.49
N VAL A 421 46.85 20.55 -13.71
CA VAL A 421 46.69 21.84 -14.37
C VAL A 421 47.68 21.99 -15.52
N TRP A 422 47.33 22.82 -16.49
CA TRP A 422 48.23 23.23 -17.55
C TRP A 422 49.10 24.41 -17.08
N GLU A 423 50.41 24.24 -17.20
CA GLU A 423 51.39 25.30 -16.96
C GLU A 423 52.35 25.44 -18.16
N THR A 424 52.97 26.61 -18.27
CA THR A 424 53.96 26.88 -19.32
C THR A 424 55.35 26.59 -18.78
N ASP A 425 56.09 25.71 -19.45
CA ASP A 425 57.48 25.43 -19.13
C ASP A 425 58.41 26.62 -19.48
N LYS A 426 59.68 26.50 -19.11
CA LYS A 426 60.69 27.55 -19.34
C LYS A 426 60.92 27.88 -20.83
N ASN A 427 60.48 27.01 -21.74
CA ASN A 427 60.63 27.14 -23.18
C ASN A 427 59.33 27.58 -23.87
N GLY A 428 58.29 27.93 -23.11
CA GLY A 428 57.00 28.36 -23.66
C GLY A 428 56.08 27.21 -24.07
N LYS A 429 56.43 25.95 -23.76
CA LYS A 429 55.61 24.77 -24.06
C LYS A 429 54.64 24.50 -22.92
N LEU A 430 53.39 24.21 -23.27
CA LEU A 430 52.38 23.75 -22.32
C LEU A 430 52.72 22.35 -21.80
N ILE A 431 52.78 22.20 -20.49
CA ILE A 431 53.02 20.95 -19.76
C ILE A 431 51.95 20.74 -18.69
N GLU A 432 51.69 19.49 -18.34
CA GLU A 432 50.84 19.14 -17.20
C GLU A 432 51.64 19.22 -15.90
N SER A 433 51.07 19.84 -14.86
CA SER A 433 51.67 19.91 -13.52
C SER A 433 50.63 19.67 -12.43
N ASN A 434 51.08 19.17 -11.28
CA ASN A 434 50.22 18.94 -10.11
C ASN A 434 50.03 20.24 -9.33
N TYR A 435 48.78 20.57 -9.02
CA TYR A 435 48.38 21.73 -8.23
C TYR A 435 47.65 21.28 -6.95
N TYR A 436 48.12 21.76 -5.80
CA TYR A 436 47.62 21.36 -4.48
C TYR A 436 47.12 22.60 -3.71
N PRO A 437 45.85 23.02 -3.92
CA PRO A 437 45.27 24.14 -3.19
C PRO A 437 45.12 23.83 -1.70
N THR A 438 45.21 24.85 -0.84
CA THR A 438 45.10 24.71 0.62
C THR A 438 43.82 25.31 1.20
N THR A 439 43.21 26.26 0.50
CA THR A 439 41.95 26.89 0.89
C THR A 439 40.94 26.90 -0.26
N TYR A 440 39.65 27.10 0.05
CA TYR A 440 38.64 27.31 -0.99
C TYR A 440 38.93 28.54 -1.85
N GLU A 441 39.59 29.55 -1.28
CA GLU A 441 39.95 30.77 -2.01
C GLU A 441 41.03 30.49 -3.06
N ASP A 442 42.00 29.61 -2.76
CA ASP A 442 43.04 29.18 -3.71
C ASP A 442 42.38 28.52 -4.94
N ILE A 443 41.37 27.67 -4.71
CA ILE A 443 40.64 26.97 -5.77
C ILE A 443 39.99 27.96 -6.76
N ILE A 444 39.43 29.06 -6.26
CA ILE A 444 38.62 30.00 -7.09
C ILE A 444 39.41 31.20 -7.64
N ASN A 445 40.50 31.62 -6.98
CA ASN A 445 41.20 32.86 -7.35
C ASN A 445 42.51 32.65 -8.13
N ASP A 446 43.12 31.47 -8.05
CA ASP A 446 44.42 31.23 -8.71
C ASP A 446 44.33 31.14 -10.24
N ASN A 447 43.10 31.12 -10.80
CA ASN A 447 42.82 31.01 -12.24
C ASN A 447 43.59 29.86 -12.91
N LYS A 448 43.80 28.76 -12.18
CA LYS A 448 44.49 27.58 -12.69
C LYS A 448 43.68 26.92 -13.80
N LYS A 449 44.36 26.60 -14.90
CA LYS A 449 43.78 25.93 -16.07
C LYS A 449 43.75 24.42 -15.84
N ILE A 450 42.67 23.92 -15.27
CA ILE A 450 42.51 22.49 -14.94
C ILE A 450 42.47 21.69 -16.24
N VAL A 451 43.27 20.62 -16.34
CA VAL A 451 43.34 19.78 -17.54
C VAL A 451 41.98 19.12 -17.79
N TYR A 452 41.42 19.35 -18.99
CA TYR A 452 40.13 18.79 -19.39
C TYR A 452 40.12 18.48 -20.89
N GLY A 453 40.47 17.24 -21.25
CA GLY A 453 40.68 16.86 -22.65
C GLY A 453 41.79 17.69 -23.30
N THR A 454 41.57 18.15 -24.53
CA THR A 454 42.43 19.15 -25.20
C THR A 454 42.17 20.60 -24.77
N SER A 455 41.26 20.81 -23.80
CA SER A 455 40.86 22.11 -23.27
C SER A 455 41.21 22.23 -21.79
N TYR A 456 40.66 23.26 -21.13
CA TYR A 456 40.79 23.47 -19.70
C TYR A 456 39.53 24.05 -19.06
N LEU A 457 39.36 23.80 -17.76
CA LEU A 457 38.34 24.42 -16.93
C LEU A 457 38.98 25.36 -15.90
N ILE A 458 38.23 26.36 -15.45
CA ILE A 458 38.53 27.25 -14.33
C ILE A 458 37.40 27.13 -13.33
N ILE A 459 37.70 26.89 -12.06
CA ILE A 459 36.66 26.91 -11.03
C ILE A 459 36.46 28.38 -10.62
N SER A 460 35.27 28.94 -10.89
CA SER A 460 34.95 30.32 -10.55
C SER A 460 34.19 30.47 -9.23
N GLY A 461 33.59 29.38 -8.75
CA GLY A 461 32.82 29.38 -7.51
C GLY A 461 32.56 27.98 -6.94
N ILE A 462 32.15 27.95 -5.68
CA ILE A 462 31.83 26.75 -4.91
C ILE A 462 30.47 26.94 -4.23
N ILE A 463 29.55 25.99 -4.41
CA ILE A 463 28.27 26.00 -3.69
C ILE A 463 28.52 25.60 -2.23
N ASP A 464 28.25 26.51 -1.31
CA ASP A 464 28.40 26.29 0.13
C ASP A 464 27.13 25.67 0.72
N GLU A 465 27.04 24.35 0.60
CA GLU A 465 26.02 23.56 1.31
C GLU A 465 26.45 23.30 2.76
N ASN A 466 25.47 23.26 3.68
CA ASN A 466 25.74 22.88 5.06
C ASN A 466 26.05 21.37 5.12
N MET A 467 27.32 21.04 5.36
CA MET A 467 27.82 19.67 5.51
C MET A 467 28.38 19.38 6.90
N ASP A 468 28.11 20.22 7.90
CA ASP A 468 28.66 20.12 9.26
C ASP A 468 28.39 18.74 9.88
N LYS A 469 27.24 18.13 9.53
CA LYS A 469 26.82 16.81 9.98
C LYS A 469 27.80 15.69 9.56
N TYR A 470 28.51 15.84 8.44
CA TYR A 470 29.36 14.80 7.85
C TYR A 470 30.86 15.00 8.13
N GLU A 471 31.24 16.05 8.88
CA GLU A 471 32.65 16.34 9.21
C GLU A 471 33.36 15.17 9.92
N SER A 472 32.64 14.36 10.71
CA SER A 472 33.19 13.16 11.33
C SER A 472 33.65 12.09 10.32
N LEU A 473 33.09 12.07 9.11
CA LEU A 473 33.50 11.11 8.06
C LEU A 473 34.88 11.46 7.48
N LYS A 474 35.34 12.71 7.61
CA LYS A 474 36.68 13.14 7.15
C LYS A 474 37.81 12.57 8.02
N THR A 475 37.49 12.04 9.19
CA THR A 475 38.45 11.42 10.12
C THR A 475 38.19 9.93 10.35
N THR A 476 37.14 9.36 9.75
CA THR A 476 36.79 7.94 9.88
C THR A 476 37.35 7.13 8.70
N LEU A 477 38.01 6.00 8.97
CA LEU A 477 38.63 5.17 7.94
C LEU A 477 37.57 4.56 7.01
N SER A 478 37.90 4.52 5.71
CA SER A 478 37.06 3.90 4.68
C SER A 478 36.85 2.41 4.93
N ASP A 479 37.92 1.66 5.22
CA ASP A 479 37.87 0.23 5.51
C ASP A 479 36.82 -0.13 6.59
N ASP A 480 36.73 0.67 7.66
CA ASP A 480 35.77 0.46 8.74
C ASP A 480 34.31 0.63 8.24
N MET A 481 34.08 1.62 7.36
CA MET A 481 32.76 1.93 6.80
C MET A 481 32.34 0.99 5.67
N ILE A 482 33.29 0.42 4.94
CA ILE A 482 33.01 -0.61 3.92
C ILE A 482 32.50 -1.89 4.60
N ILE A 483 33.10 -2.26 5.74
CA ILE A 483 32.75 -3.47 6.48
C ILE A 483 31.40 -3.30 7.20
N GLU A 484 31.21 -2.20 7.93
CA GLU A 484 29.95 -1.90 8.62
C GLU A 484 29.53 -0.43 8.40
N PRO A 485 28.83 -0.14 7.29
CA PRO A 485 28.46 1.23 6.96
C PRO A 485 27.44 1.79 7.97
N THR A 486 27.84 2.88 8.64
CA THR A 486 26.94 3.66 9.51
C THR A 486 25.81 4.32 8.71
N ASP A 487 24.69 4.62 9.37
CA ASP A 487 23.59 5.35 8.71
C ASP A 487 24.03 6.74 8.23
N LEU A 488 24.96 7.38 8.94
CA LEU A 488 25.55 8.65 8.54
C LEU A 488 26.32 8.55 7.21
N TYR A 489 27.14 7.51 7.05
CA TYR A 489 27.89 7.26 5.81
C TYR A 489 26.95 6.90 4.65
N LYS A 490 25.94 6.04 4.88
CA LYS A 490 24.94 5.71 3.85
C LYS A 490 24.21 6.96 3.36
N GLU A 491 23.80 7.82 4.28
CA GLU A 491 23.15 9.09 3.95
C GLU A 491 24.07 10.01 3.14
N PHE A 492 25.34 10.13 3.54
CA PHE A 492 26.34 10.93 2.83
C PHE A 492 26.53 10.45 1.39
N ILE A 493 26.77 9.15 1.18
CA ILE A 493 26.95 8.58 -0.16
C ILE A 493 25.72 8.81 -1.04
N VAL A 494 24.52 8.60 -0.49
CA VAL A 494 23.25 8.76 -1.23
C VAL A 494 23.00 10.21 -1.63
N LYS A 495 23.36 11.18 -0.78
CA LYS A 495 23.06 12.61 -1.00
C LYS A 495 24.17 13.35 -1.78
N TYR A 496 25.43 13.00 -1.55
CA TYR A 496 26.59 13.74 -2.08
C TYR A 496 27.45 12.94 -3.06
N GLY A 497 27.20 11.64 -3.22
CA GLY A 497 27.97 10.78 -4.12
C GLY A 497 27.95 11.27 -5.56
N SER A 498 26.78 11.62 -6.11
CA SER A 498 26.69 12.19 -7.46
C SER A 498 27.26 13.60 -7.53
N LYS A 499 27.01 14.43 -6.50
CA LYS A 499 27.44 15.83 -6.43
C LYS A 499 28.96 16.00 -6.54
N MET A 500 29.75 14.98 -6.20
CA MET A 500 31.20 14.98 -6.41
C MET A 500 31.63 15.02 -7.88
N SER A 501 30.80 14.53 -8.79
CA SER A 501 31.07 14.56 -10.23
C SER A 501 30.39 15.74 -10.94
N GLU A 502 29.53 16.47 -10.24
CA GLU A 502 28.68 17.53 -10.79
C GLU A 502 29.36 18.91 -10.73
N VAL A 503 29.39 19.57 -11.88
CA VAL A 503 29.81 20.96 -12.05
C VAL A 503 28.70 21.73 -12.74
N ILE A 504 28.47 22.97 -12.32
CA ILE A 504 27.41 23.82 -12.86
C ILE A 504 28.01 24.79 -13.86
N VAL A 505 27.32 24.94 -14.98
CA VAL A 505 27.71 25.76 -16.12
C VAL A 505 26.55 26.60 -16.63
N THR A 506 26.86 27.59 -17.46
CA THR A 506 25.86 28.40 -18.16
C THR A 506 25.32 27.66 -19.39
N ASN A 507 24.12 28.05 -19.86
CA ASN A 507 23.46 27.40 -21.01
C ASN A 507 24.26 27.42 -22.31
N ASP A 508 25.13 28.40 -22.46
CA ASP A 508 26.01 28.64 -23.62
C ASP A 508 27.44 28.09 -23.44
N PHE A 509 27.69 27.35 -22.36
CA PHE A 509 28.99 26.73 -22.08
C PHE A 509 29.45 25.82 -23.22
N PHE A 510 28.59 24.90 -23.66
CA PHE A 510 28.91 23.95 -24.72
C PHE A 510 28.97 24.58 -26.12
N ASP A 511 28.30 25.72 -26.33
CA ASP A 511 28.35 26.44 -27.61
C ASP A 511 29.74 27.06 -27.86
N ASN A 512 30.51 27.27 -26.79
CA ASN A 512 31.71 28.08 -26.81
C ASN A 512 32.97 27.36 -26.29
N ILE A 513 32.85 26.21 -25.61
CA ILE A 513 34.01 25.34 -25.41
C ILE A 513 34.44 24.80 -26.77
N THR A 514 35.69 25.08 -27.12
CA THR A 514 36.34 24.48 -28.28
C THR A 514 36.72 23.03 -27.97
N LEU A 515 35.78 22.10 -28.11
CA LEU A 515 36.06 20.66 -28.17
C LEU A 515 36.31 20.27 -29.63
N LYS A 516 37.37 19.50 -29.89
CA LYS A 516 37.60 18.97 -31.23
C LYS A 516 36.42 18.08 -31.63
N PRO A 517 35.97 18.11 -32.90
CA PRO A 517 34.93 17.20 -33.37
C PRO A 517 35.31 15.75 -33.08
N ASN A 518 34.33 14.90 -32.75
CA ASN A 518 34.57 13.47 -32.58
C ASN A 518 35.02 12.85 -33.91
N ASN A 519 36.23 12.29 -33.95
CA ASN A 519 36.79 11.69 -35.17
C ASN A 519 37.07 10.20 -35.03
N VAL A 520 36.79 9.61 -33.86
CA VAL A 520 37.19 8.26 -33.51
C VAL A 520 35.99 7.51 -32.95
N MET A 521 35.49 6.49 -33.62
CA MET A 521 34.43 5.60 -33.14
C MET A 521 35.01 4.52 -32.20
N PRO A 522 34.71 4.53 -30.88
CA PRO A 522 35.31 3.63 -29.93
C PRO A 522 34.58 2.30 -29.91
N ILE A 523 35.36 1.24 -29.71
CA ILE A 523 34.81 -0.10 -29.47
C ILE A 523 33.95 -0.16 -28.20
N ASP A 524 34.18 0.76 -27.25
CA ASP A 524 33.42 0.86 -26.00
C ASP A 524 31.95 1.22 -26.21
N PHE A 525 31.58 1.71 -27.41
CA PHE A 525 30.20 2.06 -27.78
C PHE A 525 29.64 1.17 -28.90
N TYR A 526 30.51 0.49 -29.65
CA TYR A 526 30.11 -0.22 -30.84
C TYR A 526 30.86 -1.54 -30.96
N LYS A 527 30.14 -2.63 -31.21
CA LYS A 527 30.77 -3.89 -31.59
C LYS A 527 31.07 -3.81 -33.09
N LEU A 528 32.34 -3.57 -33.38
CA LEU A 528 32.88 -3.55 -34.74
C LEU A 528 33.37 -4.94 -35.10
N SER A 529 33.06 -5.40 -36.32
CA SER A 529 33.70 -6.57 -36.90
C SER A 529 34.09 -6.32 -38.34
N TYR A 530 35.24 -6.84 -38.72
CA TYR A 530 35.84 -6.61 -40.03
C TYR A 530 35.90 -7.92 -40.78
N ILE A 531 35.63 -7.84 -42.08
CA ILE A 531 35.59 -9.00 -42.95
C ILE A 531 36.59 -8.75 -44.09
N PHE A 532 37.63 -9.57 -44.14
CA PHE A 532 38.68 -9.51 -45.14
C PHE A 532 38.87 -10.91 -45.77
N GLY A 533 38.56 -11.04 -47.06
CA GLY A 533 38.43 -12.35 -47.69
C GLY A 533 37.33 -13.18 -47.01
N GLU A 534 37.65 -14.40 -46.58
CA GLU A 534 36.73 -15.29 -45.83
C GLU A 534 36.81 -15.10 -44.31
N LYS A 535 37.71 -14.24 -43.82
CA LYS A 535 37.99 -14.08 -42.39
C LYS A 535 37.19 -12.94 -41.81
N GLN A 536 36.49 -13.21 -40.70
CA GLN A 536 35.87 -12.20 -39.84
C GLN A 536 36.66 -12.09 -38.53
N PHE A 537 37.00 -10.87 -38.13
CA PHE A 537 37.71 -10.60 -36.87
C PHE A 537 37.13 -9.37 -36.16
N TYR A 538 37.45 -9.25 -34.87
CA TYR A 538 36.99 -8.18 -33.99
C TYR A 538 38.23 -7.42 -33.51
N PRO A 539 38.46 -6.18 -33.96
CA PRO A 539 39.64 -5.44 -33.54
C PRO A 539 39.54 -5.06 -32.06
N MET A 540 40.68 -4.87 -31.43
CA MET A 540 40.76 -4.26 -30.10
C MET A 540 40.77 -2.73 -30.16
N THR A 541 40.38 -2.14 -31.29
CA THR A 541 40.76 -0.77 -31.59
C THR A 541 39.76 0.02 -32.45
N ASN A 542 39.91 1.35 -32.47
CA ASN A 542 38.90 2.30 -32.95
C ASN A 542 38.97 2.60 -34.46
N ILE A 543 37.82 2.96 -35.07
CA ILE A 543 37.72 3.55 -36.42
C ILE A 543 37.94 5.05 -36.31
N ALA A 544 38.84 5.62 -37.09
CA ALA A 544 39.01 7.06 -37.25
C ALA A 544 38.49 7.56 -38.60
N THR A 545 38.18 8.84 -38.68
CA THR A 545 37.94 9.52 -39.95
C THR A 545 39.05 10.53 -40.24
N ILE A 546 39.26 10.85 -41.52
CA ILE A 546 40.34 11.76 -41.92
C ILE A 546 39.87 13.20 -41.82
N ASN A 547 40.36 13.90 -40.80
CA ASN A 547 40.09 15.31 -40.57
C ASN A 547 41.36 16.20 -40.65
N LYS A 548 42.52 15.60 -40.96
CA LYS A 548 43.82 16.25 -41.11
C LYS A 548 44.66 15.50 -42.16
N LYS A 549 45.70 16.14 -42.67
CA LYS A 549 46.67 15.46 -43.55
C LYS A 549 47.35 14.32 -42.80
N ILE A 550 47.33 13.11 -43.36
CA ILE A 550 48.03 11.95 -42.81
C ILE A 550 49.02 11.38 -43.83
N LYS A 551 50.14 10.84 -43.32
CA LYS A 551 51.15 10.16 -44.15
C LYS A 551 50.76 8.71 -44.39
N VAL A 552 50.69 8.33 -45.65
CA VAL A 552 50.17 7.03 -46.09
C VAL A 552 51.12 6.38 -47.09
N TYR A 553 51.51 5.14 -46.83
CA TYR A 553 52.20 4.32 -47.80
C TYR A 553 51.20 3.66 -48.75
N ASN A 554 51.23 4.02 -50.04
CA ASN A 554 50.29 3.53 -51.05
C ASN A 554 50.78 2.28 -51.81
N GLY A 555 51.80 1.59 -51.29
CA GLY A 555 52.40 0.39 -51.92
C GLY A 555 53.60 0.70 -52.81
N THR A 556 53.83 1.97 -53.15
CA THR A 556 55.01 2.39 -53.91
C THR A 556 55.79 3.49 -53.19
N LYS A 557 55.09 4.48 -52.65
CA LYS A 557 55.70 5.63 -51.96
C LYS A 557 54.79 6.15 -50.84
N VAL A 558 55.36 6.98 -49.99
CA VAL A 558 54.59 7.76 -49.01
C VAL A 558 53.96 8.95 -49.71
N VAL A 559 52.65 9.13 -49.50
CA VAL A 559 51.87 10.27 -49.96
C VAL A 559 51.15 10.89 -48.77
N GLU A 560 50.90 12.19 -48.82
CA GLU A 560 49.99 12.83 -47.87
C GLU A 560 48.57 12.78 -48.44
N ILE A 561 47.63 12.30 -47.64
CA ILE A 561 46.21 12.18 -47.99
C ILE A 561 45.41 13.07 -47.05
N GLU A 562 44.51 13.88 -47.62
CA GLU A 562 43.66 14.83 -46.90
C GLU A 562 42.17 14.46 -46.94
N ASP A 563 41.75 13.64 -47.91
CA ASP A 563 40.37 13.13 -48.05
C ASP A 563 40.40 11.74 -48.72
N LEU A 564 39.33 10.98 -48.53
CA LEU A 564 39.10 9.65 -49.11
C LEU A 564 37.80 9.63 -49.90
N GLN A 565 37.68 8.75 -50.90
CA GLN A 565 36.37 8.42 -51.45
C GLN A 565 35.54 7.58 -50.45
N SER A 566 34.22 7.57 -50.59
CA SER A 566 33.32 6.86 -49.66
C SER A 566 33.51 5.34 -49.65
N ASN A 567 34.24 4.78 -50.62
CA ASN A 567 34.60 3.37 -50.75
C ASN A 567 36.10 3.12 -50.53
N GLU A 568 36.87 4.11 -50.09
CA GLU A 568 38.32 3.98 -49.84
C GLU A 568 38.63 4.00 -48.35
N VAL A 569 39.63 3.21 -47.96
CA VAL A 569 40.11 3.13 -46.58
C VAL A 569 41.63 3.06 -46.52
N ILE A 570 42.17 3.54 -45.40
CA ILE A 570 43.57 3.37 -45.03
C ILE A 570 43.62 2.57 -43.74
N LEU A 571 44.50 1.57 -43.70
CA LEU A 571 44.66 0.73 -42.51
C LEU A 571 45.83 1.24 -41.65
N GLY A 572 45.69 1.16 -40.34
CA GLY A 572 46.80 1.32 -39.42
C GLY A 572 47.66 0.07 -39.38
N VAL A 573 48.92 0.21 -38.96
CA VAL A 573 49.88 -0.90 -38.90
C VAL A 573 49.39 -2.03 -37.99
N ASN A 574 48.69 -1.73 -36.89
CA ASN A 574 48.18 -2.73 -35.96
C ASN A 574 47.14 -3.69 -36.59
N MET A 575 46.45 -3.26 -37.65
CA MET A 575 45.50 -4.13 -38.37
C MET A 575 46.20 -5.30 -39.08
N LEU A 576 47.51 -5.21 -39.34
CA LEU A 576 48.26 -6.26 -40.02
C LEU A 576 48.23 -7.58 -39.22
N ASP A 577 48.31 -7.51 -37.89
CA ASP A 577 48.20 -8.70 -37.05
C ASP A 577 46.80 -9.28 -37.03
N GLU A 578 45.78 -8.43 -36.99
CA GLU A 578 44.39 -8.90 -36.97
C GLU A 578 44.02 -9.57 -38.30
N LEU A 579 44.49 -9.01 -39.42
CA LEU A 579 44.32 -9.58 -40.76
C LEU A 579 45.03 -10.93 -40.91
N PHE A 580 46.22 -11.08 -40.33
CA PHE A 580 47.10 -12.25 -40.54
C PHE A 580 47.47 -13.02 -39.26
N ASP A 581 46.58 -13.04 -38.25
CA ASP A 581 46.70 -13.86 -37.03
C ASP A 581 48.03 -13.69 -36.26
N GLY A 582 48.49 -12.45 -36.12
CA GLY A 582 49.72 -12.12 -35.39
C GLY A 582 51.02 -12.44 -36.14
N GLU A 583 50.94 -12.86 -37.41
CA GLU A 583 52.10 -13.20 -38.24
C GLU A 583 53.04 -11.99 -38.41
N TYR A 584 52.49 -10.79 -38.58
CA TYR A 584 53.26 -9.57 -38.81
C TYR A 584 54.17 -9.23 -37.62
N SER A 585 53.59 -9.07 -36.43
CA SER A 585 54.35 -8.77 -35.21
C SER A 585 55.31 -9.88 -34.86
N LYS A 586 54.94 -11.15 -35.09
CA LYS A 586 55.86 -12.28 -34.87
C LYS A 586 57.10 -12.17 -35.77
N GLN A 587 56.93 -11.98 -37.08
CA GLN A 587 58.05 -11.88 -38.01
C GLN A 587 58.87 -10.60 -37.80
N LEU A 588 58.22 -9.48 -37.49
CA LEU A 588 58.90 -8.24 -37.16
C LEU A 588 59.73 -8.42 -35.88
N LEU A 589 59.16 -9.03 -34.84
CA LEU A 589 59.88 -9.30 -33.60
C LEU A 589 61.07 -10.24 -33.82
N GLU A 590 60.89 -11.32 -34.60
CA GLU A 590 61.98 -12.23 -34.98
C GLU A 590 63.10 -11.48 -35.72
N LEU A 591 62.77 -10.60 -36.67
CA LEU A 591 63.74 -9.76 -37.39
C LEU A 591 64.45 -8.78 -36.46
N LEU A 592 63.72 -8.07 -35.60
CA LEU A 592 64.27 -7.10 -34.66
C LEU A 592 65.18 -7.78 -33.64
N GLN A 593 64.78 -8.95 -33.13
CA GLN A 593 65.59 -9.78 -32.25
C GLN A 593 66.85 -10.26 -32.96
N GLN A 594 66.75 -10.78 -34.18
CA GLN A 594 67.90 -11.19 -34.96
C GLN A 594 68.88 -10.03 -35.17
N LYS A 595 68.39 -8.86 -35.60
CA LYS A 595 69.23 -7.68 -35.83
C LYS A 595 69.85 -7.13 -34.56
N ARG A 596 69.11 -7.17 -33.45
CA ARG A 596 69.63 -6.81 -32.13
C ARG A 596 70.73 -7.78 -31.69
N SER A 597 70.53 -9.09 -31.85
CA SER A 597 71.54 -10.10 -31.55
C SER A 597 72.79 -9.96 -32.43
N ASP A 598 72.63 -9.68 -33.73
CA ASP A 598 73.74 -9.41 -34.65
C ASP A 598 74.54 -8.16 -34.20
N TYR A 599 73.85 -7.11 -33.78
CA TYR A 599 74.47 -5.88 -33.26
C TYR A 599 75.19 -6.12 -31.94
N GLU A 600 74.55 -6.77 -30.97
CA GLU A 600 75.15 -7.13 -29.67
C GLU A 600 76.37 -8.03 -29.86
N TYR A 601 76.34 -8.96 -30.82
CA TYR A 601 77.49 -9.77 -31.20
C TYR A 601 78.64 -8.93 -31.77
N GLN A 602 78.36 -7.99 -32.68
CA GLN A 602 79.38 -7.06 -33.22
C GLN A 602 79.98 -6.16 -32.14
N VAL A 603 79.16 -5.65 -31.22
CA VAL A 603 79.61 -4.90 -30.04
C VAL A 603 80.57 -5.74 -29.21
N LYS A 604 80.16 -6.96 -28.87
CA LYS A 604 81.00 -7.88 -28.08
C LYS A 604 82.33 -8.20 -28.76
N VAL A 605 82.32 -8.52 -30.06
CA VAL A 605 83.54 -8.80 -30.84
C VAL A 605 84.47 -7.58 -30.88
N ARG A 606 83.91 -6.37 -31.04
CA ARG A 606 84.69 -5.12 -31.01
C ARG A 606 85.31 -4.88 -29.63
N GLU A 607 84.54 -5.04 -28.56
CA GLU A 607 85.01 -4.87 -27.18
C GLU A 607 86.11 -5.88 -26.82
N GLU A 608 85.97 -7.15 -27.23
CA GLU A 608 87.01 -8.17 -27.03
C GLU A 608 88.30 -7.80 -27.80
N LYS A 609 88.18 -7.31 -29.03
CA LYS A 609 89.35 -6.87 -29.84
C LYS A 609 90.00 -5.62 -29.26
N ILE A 610 89.22 -4.66 -28.74
CA ILE A 610 89.75 -3.49 -28.01
C ILE A 610 90.53 -3.93 -26.77
N LYS A 611 89.97 -4.82 -25.94
CA LYS A 611 90.65 -5.34 -24.74
C LYS A 611 91.95 -6.08 -25.09
N GLN A 612 91.96 -6.83 -26.19
CA GLN A 612 93.18 -7.49 -26.67
C GLN A 612 94.24 -6.47 -27.09
N ILE A 613 93.85 -5.45 -27.86
CA ILE A 613 94.75 -4.36 -28.29
C ILE A 613 95.30 -3.60 -27.08
N GLU A 614 94.45 -3.25 -26.11
CA GLU A 614 94.87 -2.58 -24.87
C GLU A 614 95.93 -3.39 -24.12
N LYS A 615 95.72 -4.71 -23.99
CA LYS A 615 96.66 -5.61 -23.32
C LYS A 615 98.00 -5.75 -24.06
N GLU A 616 97.98 -5.79 -25.40
CA GLU A 616 99.21 -5.85 -26.20
C GLU A 616 99.97 -4.51 -26.17
N LEU A 617 99.25 -3.37 -26.15
CA LEU A 617 99.85 -2.04 -25.99
C LEU A 617 100.47 -1.83 -24.59
N GLU A 618 99.89 -2.40 -23.52
CA GLU A 618 100.46 -2.37 -22.17
C GLU A 618 101.82 -3.08 -22.09
N THR A 619 102.02 -4.12 -22.89
CA THR A 619 103.25 -4.94 -22.89
C THR A 619 104.24 -4.54 -23.99
N ASN A 620 103.77 -3.91 -25.06
CA ASN A 620 104.57 -3.36 -26.15
C ASN A 620 103.96 -2.03 -26.64
N PRO A 621 104.48 -0.88 -26.19
CA PRO A 621 103.94 0.44 -26.56
C PRO A 621 103.98 0.74 -28.06
N ASP A 622 104.87 0.09 -28.81
CA ASP A 622 105.03 0.25 -30.27
C ASP A 622 104.19 -0.78 -31.08
N TYR A 623 103.24 -1.46 -30.44
CA TYR A 623 102.39 -2.46 -31.10
C TYR A 623 101.50 -1.83 -32.18
N ILE A 624 101.73 -2.24 -33.43
CA ILE A 624 100.91 -1.84 -34.58
C ILE A 624 99.71 -2.77 -34.66
N TYR A 625 98.52 -2.25 -34.41
CA TYR A 625 97.27 -3.00 -34.44
C TYR A 625 96.37 -2.61 -35.61
N GLU A 626 95.48 -3.52 -35.99
CA GLU A 626 94.36 -3.22 -36.88
C GLU A 626 93.21 -2.58 -36.11
N TYR A 627 92.63 -1.51 -36.65
CA TYR A 627 91.49 -0.83 -36.03
C TYR A 627 90.33 -1.81 -35.76
N PRO A 628 89.67 -1.69 -34.59
CA PRO A 628 88.50 -2.50 -34.27
C PRO A 628 87.40 -2.30 -35.34
N PRO A 629 86.65 -3.36 -35.70
CA PRO A 629 85.65 -3.28 -36.76
C PRO A 629 84.60 -2.22 -36.44
N GLU A 630 84.30 -1.34 -37.40
CA GLU A 630 83.22 -0.34 -37.28
C GLU A 630 81.87 -1.01 -37.09
N ILE A 631 81.15 -0.61 -36.05
CA ILE A 631 79.77 -1.04 -35.82
C ILE A 631 78.88 -0.01 -36.47
N LYS A 632 78.06 -0.45 -37.42
CA LYS A 632 77.03 0.41 -38.01
C LYS A 632 75.84 0.45 -37.05
N GLU A 633 75.46 1.64 -36.63
CA GLU A 633 74.24 1.86 -35.85
C GLU A 633 73.02 1.38 -36.66
N ILE A 634 72.15 0.61 -36.00
CA ILE A 634 70.92 0.12 -36.63
C ILE A 634 69.81 1.11 -36.31
N ASP A 635 69.29 1.74 -37.36
CA ASP A 635 68.06 2.53 -37.30
C ASP A 635 66.86 1.57 -37.25
N PHE A 636 66.42 1.23 -36.04
CA PHE A 636 65.32 0.30 -35.81
C PHE A 636 63.97 0.82 -36.32
N ASP A 637 63.77 2.14 -36.33
CA ASP A 637 62.54 2.75 -36.85
C ASP A 637 62.47 2.61 -38.36
N LYS A 638 63.58 2.88 -39.06
CA LYS A 638 63.70 2.64 -40.50
C LYS A 638 63.58 1.15 -40.84
N LEU A 639 64.19 0.27 -40.05
CA LEU A 639 64.08 -1.18 -40.25
C LEU A 639 62.65 -1.68 -40.10
N LYS A 640 61.94 -1.23 -39.05
CA LYS A 640 60.52 -1.52 -38.84
C LYS A 640 59.72 -1.07 -40.05
N LYS A 641 59.92 0.18 -40.49
CA LYS A 641 59.24 0.79 -41.63
C LYS A 641 59.46 0.02 -42.94
N ASP A 642 60.72 -0.29 -43.27
CA ASP A 642 61.09 -1.05 -44.47
C ASP A 642 60.48 -2.46 -44.45
N PHE A 643 60.48 -3.12 -43.28
CA PHE A 643 59.82 -4.41 -43.09
C PHE A 643 58.31 -4.30 -43.30
N THR A 644 57.65 -3.30 -42.70
CA THR A 644 56.21 -3.07 -42.86
C THR A 644 55.84 -2.90 -44.33
N TYR A 645 56.58 -2.07 -45.08
CA TYR A 645 56.34 -1.87 -46.51
C TYR A 645 56.48 -3.14 -47.33
N LYS A 646 57.56 -3.89 -47.06
CA LYS A 646 57.80 -5.17 -47.72
C LYS A 646 56.66 -6.15 -47.43
N TYR A 647 56.27 -6.27 -46.16
CA TYR A 647 55.20 -7.17 -45.73
C TYR A 647 53.86 -6.83 -46.39
N ILE A 648 53.52 -5.53 -46.48
CA ILE A 648 52.31 -5.05 -47.17
C ILE A 648 52.31 -5.44 -48.65
N ASN A 649 53.44 -5.28 -49.33
CA ASN A 649 53.59 -5.61 -50.75
C ASN A 649 53.55 -7.13 -50.99
N ASP A 650 54.25 -7.91 -50.15
CA ASP A 650 54.29 -9.37 -50.24
C ASP A 650 52.90 -10.00 -50.05
N LYS A 651 52.09 -9.44 -49.13
CA LYS A 651 50.70 -9.89 -48.87
C LYS A 651 49.68 -9.30 -49.85
N GLN A 652 50.10 -8.41 -50.76
CA GLN A 652 49.26 -7.73 -51.75
C GLN A 652 48.02 -7.09 -51.13
N ILE A 653 48.20 -6.33 -50.04
CA ILE A 653 47.05 -5.86 -49.26
C ILE A 653 46.38 -4.64 -49.91
N ILE A 654 47.18 -3.78 -50.53
CA ILE A 654 46.69 -2.58 -51.22
C ILE A 654 45.94 -2.97 -52.50
N GLY A 655 44.76 -2.39 -52.69
CA GLY A 655 43.81 -2.74 -53.74
C GLY A 655 42.83 -3.87 -53.38
N LYS A 656 43.00 -4.56 -52.24
CA LYS A 656 42.00 -5.51 -51.73
C LYS A 656 40.86 -4.79 -51.03
N THR A 657 39.73 -5.50 -50.90
CA THR A 657 38.55 -4.98 -50.22
C THR A 657 38.43 -5.50 -48.78
N ILE A 658 37.92 -4.65 -47.89
CA ILE A 658 37.56 -4.97 -46.51
C ILE A 658 36.15 -4.46 -46.24
N SER A 659 35.31 -5.27 -45.59
CA SER A 659 33.98 -4.86 -45.15
C SER A 659 33.96 -4.63 -43.65
N VAL A 660 33.09 -3.72 -43.19
CA VAL A 660 32.92 -3.40 -41.77
C VAL A 660 31.47 -3.60 -41.38
N GLU A 661 31.24 -4.38 -40.33
CA GLU A 661 29.94 -4.50 -39.67
C GLU A 661 29.96 -3.72 -38.36
N VAL A 662 29.03 -2.78 -38.25
CA VAL A 662 28.82 -1.97 -37.06
C VAL A 662 27.56 -2.45 -36.34
N ASN A 663 27.71 -2.82 -35.07
CA ASN A 663 26.59 -3.10 -34.18
C ASN A 663 26.62 -2.13 -32.99
N ASP A 664 25.59 -1.29 -32.88
CA ASP A 664 25.41 -0.36 -31.77
C ASP A 664 25.06 -1.16 -30.50
N LEU A 665 26.02 -1.24 -29.58
CA LEU A 665 25.89 -2.00 -28.34
C LEU A 665 24.97 -1.28 -27.33
N PHE A 666 24.73 0.02 -27.52
CA PHE A 666 24.12 0.90 -26.51
C PHE A 666 22.90 1.69 -27.02
N LEU A 667 22.47 1.45 -28.26
CA LEU A 667 21.19 1.80 -28.88
C LEU A 667 20.84 3.31 -28.85
N ARG A 668 21.64 4.15 -29.52
CA ARG A 668 21.20 5.50 -29.92
C ARG A 668 20.09 5.42 -30.97
N ILE A 669 20.18 4.43 -31.85
CA ILE A 669 19.20 4.18 -32.91
C ILE A 669 18.31 3.04 -32.41
N GLN A 670 17.02 3.32 -32.19
CA GLN A 670 16.06 2.35 -31.64
C GLN A 670 15.86 1.09 -32.50
N ASP A 671 16.41 1.07 -33.71
CA ASP A 671 16.30 -0.04 -34.65
C ASP A 671 17.53 -0.97 -34.52
N GLN A 672 17.30 -2.16 -33.99
CA GLN A 672 18.24 -3.28 -33.89
C GLN A 672 18.78 -3.75 -35.27
N LYS A 673 19.60 -2.96 -35.96
CA LYS A 673 20.20 -3.37 -37.23
C LYS A 673 21.70 -3.17 -37.19
N THR A 674 22.41 -4.30 -37.07
CA THR A 674 23.79 -4.41 -37.53
C THR A 674 23.84 -3.86 -38.96
N LYS A 675 24.61 -2.79 -39.16
CA LYS A 675 24.78 -2.20 -40.48
C LYS A 675 26.10 -2.67 -41.05
N ARG A 676 26.02 -3.28 -42.22
CA ARG A 676 27.18 -3.75 -42.95
C ARG A 676 27.54 -2.76 -44.03
N TYR A 677 28.79 -2.33 -44.03
CA TYR A 677 29.41 -1.53 -45.05
C TYR A 677 30.32 -2.44 -45.87
N ASN A 678 29.97 -2.64 -47.14
CA ASN A 678 30.63 -3.61 -47.99
C ASN A 678 31.79 -2.98 -48.78
N ASP A 679 32.83 -3.78 -48.94
CA ASP A 679 33.85 -3.67 -49.98
C ASP A 679 34.63 -2.34 -50.06
N PHE A 680 35.09 -1.82 -48.92
CA PHE A 680 36.04 -0.70 -48.94
C PHE A 680 37.39 -1.12 -49.53
N THR A 681 37.87 -0.38 -50.51
CA THR A 681 39.17 -0.59 -51.14
C THR A 681 40.28 -0.02 -50.26
N ILE A 682 41.25 -0.87 -49.90
CA ILE A 682 42.43 -0.47 -49.13
C ILE A 682 43.39 0.26 -50.06
N ILE A 683 43.57 1.57 -49.88
CA ILE A 683 44.44 2.38 -50.75
C ILE A 683 45.84 2.60 -50.17
N GLY A 684 46.04 2.27 -48.89
CA GLY A 684 47.36 2.37 -48.25
C GLY A 684 47.34 2.12 -46.75
N TYR A 685 48.51 2.31 -46.13
CA TYR A 685 48.74 2.16 -44.70
C TYR A 685 49.23 3.46 -44.07
N SER A 686 48.64 3.84 -42.92
CA SER A 686 49.05 5.05 -42.17
C SER A 686 50.39 4.82 -41.47
N GLU A 687 51.28 5.82 -41.55
CA GLU A 687 52.51 5.85 -40.75
C GLU A 687 52.30 6.40 -39.33
N GLU A 688 51.15 7.03 -39.07
CA GLU A 688 50.82 7.55 -37.75
C GLU A 688 50.19 6.42 -36.91
N GLU A 689 50.88 5.98 -35.85
CA GLU A 689 50.48 4.81 -35.01
C GLU A 689 49.20 5.02 -34.17
N VAL A 690 48.42 6.08 -34.43
CA VAL A 690 47.36 6.53 -33.52
C VAL A 690 46.01 5.82 -33.78
N HIS A 691 45.72 5.43 -35.01
CA HIS A 691 44.43 4.80 -35.36
C HIS A 691 44.57 3.65 -36.37
N ASN A 692 43.58 2.75 -36.36
CA ASN A 692 43.67 1.44 -37.00
C ASN A 692 42.94 1.39 -38.33
N TYR A 693 42.00 2.31 -38.55
CA TYR A 693 41.21 2.36 -39.76
C TYR A 693 40.79 3.79 -40.03
N TYR A 694 41.11 4.33 -41.21
CA TYR A 694 40.69 5.65 -41.65
C TYR A 694 39.72 5.52 -42.81
N SER A 695 38.62 6.27 -42.75
CA SER A 695 37.62 6.36 -43.82
C SER A 695 37.20 7.82 -44.05
N LYS A 696 36.49 8.06 -45.16
CA LYS A 696 35.84 9.35 -45.39
C LYS A 696 34.85 9.66 -44.26
N ASP A 697 34.90 10.88 -43.71
CA ASP A 697 34.04 11.35 -42.61
C ASP A 697 32.56 10.92 -42.77
N SER A 698 31.99 11.16 -43.95
CA SER A 698 30.59 10.85 -44.27
C SER A 698 30.13 9.39 -44.03
N VAL A 699 31.03 8.42 -43.98
CA VAL A 699 30.69 6.99 -43.94
C VAL A 699 30.14 6.57 -42.57
N PHE A 700 30.78 7.04 -41.49
CA PHE A 700 30.43 6.71 -40.11
C PHE A 700 29.90 7.91 -39.31
N ASN A 701 29.60 9.04 -39.96
CA ASN A 701 29.02 10.23 -39.31
C ASN A 701 27.83 9.92 -38.39
N ASN A 702 26.96 8.98 -38.78
CA ASN A 702 25.79 8.60 -37.97
C ASN A 702 26.14 7.88 -36.65
N TYR A 703 27.40 7.47 -36.47
CA TYR A 703 27.92 6.85 -35.24
C TYR A 703 28.82 7.78 -34.44
N MET A 704 29.08 8.99 -34.94
CA MET A 704 29.81 10.00 -34.20
C MET A 704 28.92 10.58 -33.09
N ARG A 705 29.55 10.98 -32.00
CA ARG A 705 28.85 11.54 -30.85
C ARG A 705 28.82 13.05 -30.94
N GLU A 706 27.89 13.68 -30.23
CA GLU A 706 27.94 15.12 -30.03
C GLU A 706 29.07 15.44 -29.04
N ASN A 707 29.59 16.67 -29.11
CA ASN A 707 30.61 17.16 -28.17
C ASN A 707 30.07 17.19 -26.72
N SER A 708 28.74 17.22 -26.56
CA SER A 708 28.05 17.06 -25.29
C SER A 708 26.87 16.11 -25.43
N GLU A 709 26.59 15.33 -24.40
CA GLU A 709 25.53 14.33 -24.44
C GLU A 709 24.68 14.45 -23.17
N THR A 710 23.38 14.73 -23.34
CA THR A 710 22.44 14.79 -22.21
C THR A 710 22.15 13.40 -21.68
N ILE A 711 22.56 13.11 -20.44
CA ILE A 711 22.42 11.78 -19.83
C ILE A 711 21.16 11.65 -18.97
N SER A 712 20.73 12.76 -18.37
CA SER A 712 19.55 12.85 -17.52
C SER A 712 19.02 14.27 -17.48
N ILE A 713 17.81 14.41 -16.97
CA ILE A 713 17.10 15.69 -16.87
C ILE A 713 16.65 15.88 -15.44
N TYR A 714 17.00 17.00 -14.80
CA TYR A 714 16.51 17.32 -13.47
C TYR A 714 15.33 18.30 -13.48
N PHE A 715 14.49 18.15 -12.46
CA PHE A 715 13.45 19.09 -12.07
C PHE A 715 13.59 19.43 -10.60
N GLU A 716 13.29 20.67 -10.25
CA GLU A 716 13.03 21.07 -8.87
C GLU A 716 11.52 21.25 -8.67
N GLU A 717 10.98 20.62 -7.64
CA GLU A 717 9.58 20.75 -7.26
C GLU A 717 9.38 20.72 -5.74
N HIS A 718 8.71 21.75 -5.23
CA HIS A 718 8.42 21.95 -3.82
C HIS A 718 6.96 21.59 -3.46
N GLU A 719 6.10 21.36 -4.45
CA GLU A 719 4.72 20.95 -4.23
C GLU A 719 4.55 19.44 -4.33
N GLN A 720 4.03 18.83 -3.25
CA GLN A 720 3.75 17.38 -3.18
C GLN A 720 2.87 16.90 -4.35
N ASN A 721 1.79 17.62 -4.69
CA ASN A 721 0.85 17.21 -5.74
C ASN A 721 1.52 17.13 -7.13
N GLN A 722 2.48 18.01 -7.38
CA GLN A 722 3.23 18.02 -8.65
C GLN A 722 4.30 16.91 -8.67
N LEU A 723 4.98 16.66 -7.54
CA LEU A 723 5.87 15.49 -7.39
C LEU A 723 5.12 14.18 -7.66
N GLU A 724 3.92 14.02 -7.09
CA GLU A 724 3.06 12.85 -7.36
C GLU A 724 2.72 12.72 -8.86
N LYS A 725 2.48 13.84 -9.54
CA LYS A 725 2.22 13.86 -10.99
C LYS A 725 3.46 13.43 -11.78
N ILE A 726 4.66 13.91 -11.39
CA ILE A 726 5.94 13.52 -12.01
C ILE A 726 6.15 12.01 -11.91
N PHE A 727 5.99 11.43 -10.71
CA PHE A 727 6.18 9.99 -10.51
C PHE A 727 5.15 9.13 -11.26
N LYS A 728 3.93 9.64 -11.46
CA LYS A 728 2.91 8.95 -12.28
C LYS A 728 3.23 8.99 -13.77
N GLU A 729 3.71 10.12 -14.27
CA GLU A 729 4.08 10.27 -15.68
C GLU A 729 5.39 9.53 -16.01
N PHE A 730 6.31 9.53 -15.06
CA PHE A 730 7.64 8.91 -15.17
C PHE A 730 7.89 7.96 -13.99
N PRO A 731 7.30 6.75 -14.00
CA PRO A 731 7.44 5.81 -12.88
C PRO A 731 8.88 5.34 -12.70
N SER A 732 9.23 4.87 -11.49
CA SER A 732 10.59 4.38 -11.19
C SER A 732 11.03 3.18 -12.05
N GLN A 733 10.06 2.43 -12.62
CA GLN A 733 10.30 1.25 -13.43
C GLN A 733 9.25 1.07 -14.53
N GLY A 734 9.61 0.33 -15.59
CA GLY A 734 8.66 -0.16 -16.60
C GLY A 734 8.32 0.82 -17.73
N SER A 735 8.93 2.01 -17.75
CA SER A 735 8.74 3.05 -18.76
C SER A 735 10.04 3.36 -19.53
N LYS A 736 9.89 4.07 -20.66
CA LYS A 736 11.02 4.63 -21.45
C LYS A 736 11.81 5.67 -20.64
N TYR A 737 11.11 6.49 -19.88
CA TYR A 737 11.68 7.50 -18.98
C TYR A 737 11.29 7.17 -17.55
N ILE A 738 12.27 7.09 -16.66
CA ILE A 738 12.06 6.75 -15.25
C ILE A 738 12.46 7.91 -14.35
N SER A 739 11.68 8.17 -13.31
CA SER A 739 12.11 9.08 -12.25
C SER A 739 13.09 8.41 -11.30
N ARG A 740 14.11 9.13 -10.88
CA ARG A 740 15.02 8.80 -9.80
C ARG A 740 15.21 10.00 -8.88
N THR A 741 15.54 9.68 -7.65
CA THR A 741 15.82 10.61 -6.55
C THR A 741 16.77 9.90 -5.61
N VAL A 742 17.33 10.63 -4.66
CA VAL A 742 18.11 10.08 -3.54
C VAL A 742 17.36 8.96 -2.77
N TYR A 743 16.03 9.04 -2.64
CA TYR A 743 15.20 8.02 -1.97
C TYR A 743 14.62 6.90 -2.85
N SER A 744 14.92 6.84 -4.15
CA SER A 744 14.26 5.88 -5.06
C SER A 744 14.51 4.42 -4.71
N SER A 745 15.73 4.07 -4.26
CA SER A 745 16.07 2.71 -3.81
C SER A 745 15.29 2.30 -2.55
N THR A 746 15.13 3.25 -1.61
CA THR A 746 14.29 3.08 -0.42
C THR A 746 12.85 2.79 -0.81
N MET A 747 12.31 3.56 -1.75
CA MET A 747 10.94 3.41 -2.23
C MET A 747 10.72 2.08 -2.94
N ASP A 748 11.65 1.63 -3.78
CA ASP A 748 11.59 0.31 -4.40
C ASP A 748 11.62 -0.83 -3.35
N THR A 749 12.40 -0.66 -2.28
CA THR A 749 12.44 -1.62 -1.15
C THR A 749 11.12 -1.64 -0.39
N VAL A 750 10.58 -0.46 -0.04
CA VAL A 750 9.28 -0.31 0.61
C VAL A 750 8.19 -0.95 -0.23
N LYS A 751 8.15 -0.69 -1.54
CA LYS A 751 7.18 -1.28 -2.47
C LYS A 751 7.22 -2.80 -2.46
N LYS A 752 8.40 -3.42 -2.55
CA LYS A 752 8.57 -4.88 -2.49
C LYS A 752 8.06 -5.47 -1.18
N VAL A 753 8.30 -4.81 -0.05
CA VAL A 753 7.81 -5.25 1.27
C VAL A 753 6.29 -5.13 1.32
N VAL A 754 5.75 -3.99 0.89
CA VAL A 754 4.30 -3.73 0.93
C VAL A 754 3.54 -4.68 0.00
N ASP A 755 4.03 -4.97 -1.21
CA ASP A 755 3.38 -5.91 -2.13
C ASP A 755 3.25 -7.32 -1.51
N LYS A 756 4.29 -7.79 -0.80
CA LYS A 756 4.26 -9.06 -0.06
C LYS A 756 3.26 -9.02 1.10
N VAL A 757 3.24 -7.92 1.86
CA VAL A 757 2.36 -7.76 3.03
C VAL A 757 0.89 -7.58 2.61
N SER A 758 0.61 -6.88 1.51
CA SER A 758 -0.73 -6.57 1.01
C SER A 758 -1.54 -7.83 0.68
N THR A 759 -0.88 -8.86 0.14
CA THR A 759 -1.52 -10.16 -0.13
C THR A 759 -1.98 -10.82 1.17
N ILE A 760 -1.12 -10.88 2.19
CA ILE A 760 -1.43 -11.44 3.51
C ILE A 760 -2.51 -10.61 4.21
N ALA A 761 -2.44 -9.28 4.09
CA ALA A 761 -3.42 -8.36 4.64
C ALA A 761 -4.82 -8.61 4.07
N THR A 762 -4.93 -8.83 2.75
CA THR A 762 -6.21 -9.12 2.10
C THR A 762 -6.90 -10.35 2.70
N TYR A 763 -6.18 -11.47 2.83
CA TYR A 763 -6.73 -12.68 3.46
C TYR A 763 -7.07 -12.47 4.95
N SER A 764 -6.24 -11.72 5.67
CA SER A 764 -6.45 -11.42 7.09
C SER A 764 -7.66 -10.52 7.32
N ALA A 765 -7.94 -9.59 6.40
CA ALA A 765 -9.15 -8.77 6.41
C ALA A 765 -10.40 -9.65 6.22
N ILE A 766 -10.40 -10.55 5.23
CA ILE A 766 -11.52 -11.48 4.99
C ILE A 766 -11.77 -12.37 6.22
N PHE A 767 -10.70 -12.93 6.79
CA PHE A 767 -10.79 -13.73 8.01
C PHE A 767 -11.42 -12.95 9.17
N SER A 768 -10.96 -11.71 9.40
CA SER A 768 -11.50 -10.84 10.46
C SER A 768 -12.98 -10.53 10.24
N LEU A 769 -13.43 -10.41 8.99
CA LEU A 769 -14.84 -10.19 8.66
C LEU A 769 -15.68 -11.44 8.99
N VAL A 770 -15.22 -12.63 8.59
CA VAL A 770 -15.88 -13.91 8.91
C VAL A 770 -15.94 -14.12 10.42
N PHE A 771 -14.84 -13.87 11.13
CA PHE A 771 -14.78 -13.97 12.58
C PHE A 771 -15.79 -13.02 13.26
N SER A 772 -15.92 -11.79 12.76
CA SER A 772 -16.93 -10.84 13.22
C SER A 772 -18.36 -11.36 13.04
N ILE A 773 -18.69 -11.99 11.90
CA ILE A 773 -20.02 -12.60 11.66
C ILE A 773 -20.33 -13.63 12.75
N ILE A 774 -19.37 -14.51 13.05
CA ILE A 774 -19.53 -15.58 14.03
C ILE A 774 -19.76 -14.99 15.43
N LEU A 775 -18.99 -13.98 15.83
CA LEU A 775 -19.16 -13.29 17.12
C LEU A 775 -20.55 -12.63 17.24
N PHE A 776 -21.00 -11.92 16.20
CA PHE A 776 -22.33 -11.33 16.16
C PHE A 776 -23.44 -12.39 16.22
N MET A 777 -23.30 -13.49 15.48
CA MET A 777 -24.28 -14.58 15.48
C MET A 777 -24.35 -15.27 16.86
N PHE A 778 -23.21 -15.50 17.51
CA PHE A 778 -23.18 -16.07 18.84
C PHE A 778 -23.79 -15.11 19.88
N PHE A 779 -23.49 -13.82 19.78
CA PHE A 779 -24.07 -12.79 20.64
C PHE A 779 -25.60 -12.74 20.49
N THR A 780 -26.10 -12.61 19.27
CA THR A 780 -27.53 -12.53 18.98
C THR A 780 -28.26 -13.79 19.46
N LEU A 781 -27.75 -14.99 19.13
CA LEU A 781 -28.34 -16.25 19.56
C LEU A 781 -28.46 -16.33 21.08
N THR A 782 -27.41 -15.98 21.80
CA THR A 782 -27.41 -16.05 23.26
C THR A 782 -28.23 -14.94 23.93
N SER A 783 -28.30 -13.74 23.34
CA SER A 783 -29.17 -12.66 23.80
C SER A 783 -30.64 -13.07 23.67
N VAL A 784 -31.04 -13.51 22.47
CA VAL A 784 -32.41 -13.94 22.21
C VAL A 784 -32.80 -15.13 23.09
N ASN A 785 -31.92 -16.13 23.24
CA ASN A 785 -32.16 -17.28 24.13
C ASN A 785 -32.40 -16.87 25.58
N SER A 786 -31.63 -15.90 26.11
CA SER A 786 -31.79 -15.45 27.49
C SER A 786 -33.01 -14.58 27.76
N ASN A 787 -33.61 -14.03 26.71
CA ASN A 787 -34.79 -13.17 26.80
C ASN A 787 -36.06 -13.87 26.25
N LYS A 788 -36.02 -15.19 26.00
CA LYS A 788 -37.16 -15.98 25.49
C LYS A 788 -38.45 -15.76 26.27
N LYS A 789 -38.45 -15.95 27.60
CA LYS A 789 -39.67 -15.77 28.43
C LYS A 789 -40.25 -14.36 28.26
N SER A 790 -39.40 -13.31 28.27
CA SER A 790 -39.81 -11.92 28.03
C SER A 790 -40.41 -11.68 26.64
N ILE A 791 -39.85 -12.31 25.60
CA ILE A 791 -40.40 -12.29 24.23
C ILE A 791 -41.80 -12.90 24.22
N GLY A 792 -41.97 -14.06 24.85
CA GLY A 792 -43.26 -14.74 24.95
C GLY A 792 -44.32 -13.86 25.62
N ILE A 793 -43.96 -13.24 26.75
CA ILE A 793 -44.83 -12.30 27.50
C ILE A 793 -45.24 -11.12 26.61
N LEU A 794 -44.28 -10.46 25.95
CA LEU A 794 -44.57 -9.32 25.07
C LEU A 794 -45.49 -9.72 23.91
N ARG A 795 -45.26 -10.89 23.27
CA ARG A 795 -46.14 -11.40 22.20
C ARG A 795 -47.54 -11.68 22.71
N ALA A 796 -47.67 -12.24 23.90
CA ALA A 796 -48.96 -12.50 24.53
C ALA A 796 -49.71 -11.21 24.88
N LEU A 797 -48.99 -10.14 25.24
CA LEU A 797 -49.56 -8.80 25.42
C LEU A 797 -49.95 -8.10 24.11
N GLY A 798 -49.56 -8.65 22.95
CA GLY A 798 -49.89 -8.11 21.64
C GLY A 798 -48.76 -7.34 20.94
N ALA A 799 -47.51 -7.51 21.38
CA ALA A 799 -46.36 -6.99 20.65
C ALA A 799 -46.20 -7.71 19.30
N LYS A 800 -45.97 -6.94 18.24
CA LYS A 800 -45.70 -7.50 16.92
C LYS A 800 -44.37 -8.21 16.89
N THR A 801 -44.30 -9.26 16.08
CA THR A 801 -43.03 -9.92 15.80
C THR A 801 -41.99 -8.92 15.30
N SER A 802 -42.34 -8.01 14.37
CA SER A 802 -41.47 -6.92 13.85
C SER A 802 -40.87 -6.02 14.93
N ASP A 803 -41.64 -5.76 15.99
CA ASP A 803 -41.21 -4.87 17.06
C ASP A 803 -40.20 -5.58 17.97
N ILE A 804 -40.35 -6.90 18.10
CA ILE A 804 -39.40 -7.75 18.82
C ILE A 804 -38.10 -7.88 18.03
N TYR A 805 -38.16 -8.10 16.70
CA TYR A 805 -36.98 -8.08 15.82
C TYR A 805 -36.16 -6.81 16.02
N LYS A 806 -36.86 -5.67 16.04
CA LYS A 806 -36.26 -4.35 16.14
C LYS A 806 -35.50 -4.14 17.44
N ILE A 807 -36.00 -4.64 18.58
CA ILE A 807 -35.30 -4.55 19.87
C ILE A 807 -33.96 -5.29 19.79
N PHE A 808 -33.96 -6.55 19.36
CA PHE A 808 -32.70 -7.31 19.30
C PHE A 808 -31.76 -6.75 18.24
N TYR A 809 -32.28 -6.35 17.08
CA TYR A 809 -31.47 -5.70 16.05
C TYR A 809 -30.75 -4.45 16.58
N LEU A 810 -31.48 -3.57 17.27
CA LEU A 810 -30.92 -2.39 17.90
C LEU A 810 -29.92 -2.74 19.00
N GLU A 811 -30.14 -3.83 19.74
CA GLU A 811 -29.21 -4.33 20.76
C GLU A 811 -27.84 -4.66 20.16
N SER A 812 -27.78 -5.45 19.09
CA SER A 812 -26.51 -5.79 18.45
C SER A 812 -25.92 -4.63 17.67
N PHE A 813 -26.76 -3.81 17.03
CA PHE A 813 -26.30 -2.62 16.31
C PHE A 813 -25.62 -1.63 17.26
N LEU A 814 -26.21 -1.33 18.42
CA LEU A 814 -25.61 -0.42 19.40
C LEU A 814 -24.27 -0.94 19.90
N MET A 815 -24.18 -2.24 20.22
CA MET A 815 -22.91 -2.86 20.64
C MET A 815 -21.85 -2.78 19.55
N GLY A 816 -22.22 -3.12 18.31
CA GLY A 816 -21.32 -3.02 17.16
C GLY A 816 -20.90 -1.58 16.85
N PHE A 817 -21.78 -0.61 17.05
CA PHE A 817 -21.48 0.81 16.89
C PHE A 817 -20.45 1.29 17.91
N PHE A 818 -20.55 0.88 19.18
CA PHE A 818 -19.50 1.18 20.17
C PHE A 818 -18.16 0.53 19.82
N ALA A 819 -18.19 -0.74 19.38
CA ALA A 819 -16.98 -1.43 18.93
C ALA A 819 -16.34 -0.74 17.72
N MET A 820 -17.16 -0.25 16.78
CA MET A 820 -16.70 0.51 15.61
C MET A 820 -15.99 1.81 16.01
N ILE A 821 -16.54 2.59 16.94
CA ILE A 821 -15.90 3.83 17.42
C ILE A 821 -14.53 3.55 18.06
N LEU A 822 -14.46 2.55 18.94
CA LEU A 822 -13.20 2.13 19.56
C LEU A 822 -12.21 1.62 18.51
N SER A 823 -12.72 0.90 17.51
CA SER A 823 -11.92 0.34 16.43
C SER A 823 -11.33 1.41 15.53
N SER A 824 -12.05 2.51 15.27
CA SER A 824 -11.52 3.64 14.51
C SER A 824 -10.25 4.22 15.12
N ILE A 825 -10.23 4.36 16.46
CA ILE A 825 -9.04 4.80 17.21
C ILE A 825 -7.94 3.74 17.11
N GLY A 826 -8.31 2.46 17.27
CA GLY A 826 -7.38 1.33 17.13
C GLY A 826 -6.73 1.28 15.74
N CYS A 827 -7.49 1.53 14.67
CA CYS A 827 -6.97 1.55 13.30
C CYS A 827 -5.94 2.67 13.11
N TYR A 828 -6.26 3.89 13.58
CA TYR A 828 -5.33 5.02 13.52
C TYR A 828 -4.02 4.71 14.27
N LEU A 829 -4.11 4.22 15.52
CA LEU A 829 -2.94 3.83 16.30
C LEU A 829 -2.14 2.71 15.62
N SER A 830 -2.80 1.71 15.03
CA SER A 830 -2.13 0.61 14.31
C SER A 830 -1.35 1.13 13.11
N VAL A 831 -1.89 2.10 12.36
CA VAL A 831 -1.20 2.73 11.23
C VAL A 831 0.05 3.49 11.71
N VAL A 832 -0.07 4.28 12.78
CA VAL A 832 1.07 5.01 13.37
C VAL A 832 2.18 4.06 13.81
N VAL A 833 1.83 2.99 14.52
CA VAL A 833 2.80 1.97 14.96
C VAL A 833 3.44 1.27 13.77
N ALA A 834 2.65 0.89 12.76
CA ALA A 834 3.16 0.23 11.56
C ALA A 834 4.16 1.10 10.79
N ASN A 835 3.85 2.38 10.56
CA ASN A 835 4.78 3.31 9.89
C ASN A 835 6.07 3.51 10.69
N LYS A 836 5.99 3.56 12.02
CA LYS A 836 7.18 3.65 12.88
C LYS A 836 8.06 2.40 12.77
N LEU A 837 7.46 1.21 12.72
CA LEU A 837 8.18 -0.06 12.53
C LEU A 837 8.78 -0.20 11.13
N ILE A 838 8.11 0.32 10.10
CA ILE A 838 8.67 0.33 8.74
C ILE A 838 9.86 1.28 8.67
N SER A 839 9.73 2.47 9.27
CA SER A 839 10.79 3.48 9.28
C SER A 839 12.03 3.07 10.09
N SER A 840 11.90 2.23 11.13
CA SER A 840 13.03 1.92 12.02
C SER A 840 14.18 1.16 11.35
N ASN A 841 13.93 0.49 10.22
CA ASN A 841 14.94 -0.24 9.45
C ASN A 841 15.37 0.51 8.17
N LEU A 842 14.91 1.75 8.00
CA LEU A 842 15.20 2.58 6.85
C LEU A 842 15.98 3.81 7.34
N PHE A 843 16.89 4.31 6.51
CA PHE A 843 17.68 5.49 6.87
C PHE A 843 16.84 6.78 6.91
N VAL A 844 15.61 6.75 6.39
CA VAL A 844 14.67 7.89 6.36
C VAL A 844 13.33 7.48 6.93
N ASN A 845 12.72 8.39 7.67
CA ASN A 845 11.34 8.24 8.13
C ASN A 845 10.38 8.30 6.95
N VAL A 846 9.69 7.20 6.69
CA VAL A 846 8.70 7.08 5.62
C VAL A 846 7.35 6.71 6.21
N SER A 847 6.29 7.30 5.67
CA SER A 847 4.91 7.05 6.11
C SER A 847 4.08 6.35 5.02
N PRO A 848 4.42 5.10 4.66
CA PRO A 848 3.80 4.42 3.53
C PRO A 848 2.29 4.19 3.73
N ILE A 849 1.87 3.90 4.97
CA ILE A 849 0.48 3.58 5.25
C ILE A 849 -0.24 4.86 5.64
N ILE A 850 -1.13 5.33 4.78
CA ILE A 850 -1.90 6.56 5.01
C ILE A 850 -3.26 6.18 5.58
N PHE A 851 -3.62 6.77 6.73
CA PHE A 851 -4.97 6.62 7.27
C PHE A 851 -5.95 7.43 6.43
N LYS A 852 -6.69 6.75 5.55
CA LYS A 852 -7.79 7.36 4.78
C LYS A 852 -9.09 7.33 5.60
N PRO A 853 -9.79 8.47 5.80
CA PRO A 853 -11.04 8.52 6.57
C PRO A 853 -12.19 7.69 5.97
N ASP A 854 -12.09 7.31 4.70
CA ASP A 854 -13.06 6.42 4.02
C ASP A 854 -13.26 5.08 4.74
N ILE A 855 -12.27 4.63 5.52
CA ILE A 855 -12.38 3.41 6.33
C ILE A 855 -13.51 3.48 7.36
N LEU A 856 -13.84 4.68 7.86
CA LEU A 856 -14.95 4.88 8.79
C LEU A 856 -16.29 4.54 8.12
N ILE A 857 -16.43 4.91 6.85
CA ILE A 857 -17.62 4.61 6.04
C ILE A 857 -17.68 3.11 5.75
N ILE A 858 -16.55 2.49 5.38
CA ILE A 858 -16.47 1.05 5.13
C ILE A 858 -16.84 0.27 6.40
N LEU A 859 -16.27 0.61 7.55
CA LEU A 859 -16.57 -0.03 8.83
C LEU A 859 -18.06 0.12 9.20
N PHE A 860 -18.67 1.27 8.92
CA PHE A 860 -20.09 1.48 9.16
C PHE A 860 -20.99 0.63 8.25
N ILE A 861 -20.64 0.51 6.96
CA ILE A 861 -21.34 -0.37 6.01
C ILE A 861 -21.20 -1.83 6.44
N VAL A 862 -19.99 -2.26 6.79
CA VAL A 862 -19.70 -3.61 7.30
C VAL A 862 -20.51 -3.89 8.56
N LEU A 863 -20.60 -2.95 9.50
CA LEU A 863 -21.44 -3.08 10.69
C LEU A 863 -22.91 -3.36 10.33
N ILE A 864 -23.49 -2.62 9.40
CA ILE A 864 -24.90 -2.82 8.96
C ILE A 864 -25.08 -4.20 8.33
N ILE A 865 -24.15 -4.62 7.46
CA ILE A 865 -24.21 -5.93 6.80
C ILE A 865 -24.09 -7.05 7.82
N LEU A 866 -23.10 -6.99 8.71
CA LEU A 866 -22.84 -8.00 9.74
C LEU A 866 -23.99 -8.15 10.73
N THR A 867 -24.53 -7.02 11.19
CA THR A 867 -25.70 -7.01 12.07
C THR A 867 -26.90 -7.61 11.37
N THR A 868 -27.14 -7.28 10.10
CA THR A 868 -28.26 -7.86 9.33
C THR A 868 -28.10 -9.37 9.12
N ILE A 869 -26.93 -9.84 8.69
CA ILE A 869 -26.66 -11.26 8.41
C ILE A 869 -26.77 -12.10 9.68
N SER A 870 -26.14 -11.65 10.78
CA SER A 870 -26.16 -12.38 12.06
C SER A 870 -27.56 -12.58 12.63
N PHE A 871 -28.52 -11.74 12.23
CA PHE A 871 -29.89 -11.78 12.71
C PHE A 871 -30.80 -12.78 12.01
N VAL A 872 -30.45 -13.23 10.81
CA VAL A 872 -31.29 -14.10 9.99
C VAL A 872 -31.56 -15.43 10.73
N ILE A 873 -30.51 -16.16 11.09
CA ILE A 873 -30.63 -17.54 11.60
C ILE A 873 -31.36 -17.64 12.95
N PRO A 874 -31.00 -16.87 14.00
CA PRO A 874 -31.58 -17.05 15.33
C PRO A 874 -33.07 -16.68 15.40
N ILE A 875 -33.50 -15.65 14.66
CA ILE A 875 -34.87 -15.16 14.80
C ILE A 875 -35.87 -15.99 13.98
N PHE A 876 -35.50 -16.51 12.81
CA PHE A 876 -36.38 -17.39 12.03
C PHE A 876 -36.92 -18.55 12.87
N LYS A 877 -36.13 -19.07 13.81
CA LYS A 877 -36.53 -20.15 14.73
C LYS A 877 -37.53 -19.69 15.80
N ILE A 878 -37.33 -18.51 16.41
CA ILE A 878 -38.08 -18.06 17.60
C ILE A 878 -39.40 -17.35 17.26
N THR A 879 -39.54 -16.89 16.03
CA THR A 879 -40.76 -16.18 15.59
C THR A 879 -41.85 -17.11 15.08
N ARG A 880 -41.48 -18.33 14.67
CA ARG A 880 -42.42 -19.38 14.28
C ARG A 880 -42.99 -20.16 15.47
N THR A 881 -42.37 -20.11 16.64
CA THR A 881 -42.91 -20.74 17.85
C THR A 881 -44.09 -19.95 18.42
N LYS A 882 -45.02 -20.62 19.10
CA LYS A 882 -46.19 -19.96 19.68
C LYS A 882 -45.79 -19.18 20.93
N PRO A 883 -46.46 -18.05 21.25
CA PRO A 883 -46.13 -17.26 22.44
C PRO A 883 -46.15 -18.09 23.72
N ILE A 884 -47.13 -18.98 23.88
CA ILE A 884 -47.30 -19.79 25.08
C ILE A 884 -46.21 -20.86 25.24
N ASP A 885 -45.76 -21.48 24.14
CA ASP A 885 -44.66 -22.45 24.15
C ASP A 885 -43.36 -21.76 24.62
N VAL A 886 -43.13 -20.52 24.15
CA VAL A 886 -41.98 -19.71 24.54
C VAL A 886 -42.03 -19.27 26.00
N ILE A 887 -43.22 -18.98 26.55
CA ILE A 887 -43.40 -18.63 27.97
C ILE A 887 -43.10 -19.83 28.86
N ASN A 888 -43.56 -21.02 28.45
CA ASN A 888 -43.47 -22.26 29.22
C ASN A 888 -42.16 -23.04 28.97
N ASN A 889 -41.22 -22.46 28.22
CA ASN A 889 -39.93 -23.08 27.88
C ASN A 889 -40.06 -24.46 27.20
N LYS A 890 -41.12 -24.68 26.42
CA LYS A 890 -41.36 -25.92 25.66
C LYS A 890 -40.72 -25.92 24.28
#